data_AF-A0A9E2BGX7-F1
#
_entry.id   AF-A0A9E2BGX7-F1
#
_cell.length_a   1.000
_cell.length_b   1.000
_cell.length_c   1.000
_cell.angle_alpha   90.00
_cell.angle_beta   90.00
_cell.angle_gamma   90.00
#
_symmetry.space_group_name_H-M   'P 1'
#
loop_
_entity.id
_entity.type
_entity.pdbx_description
1 polymer ?
#
loop_
_entity_poly.entity_id
_entity_poly.type
_entity_poly.pdbx_seq_one_letter_code
_entity_poly.pdbx_strand_id
1 'polypeptide(L)'
;VIDTRSYLNVYSGASLNAVSHLLVDGRVDATGGAVASTDGRGLGAGVDSHSIVDVLYTSITTIGGTLVSGNTLEVRARASLSGNVHAFAYSAGFASEAEANNRSTDGIDIFGIVQVDIQGTAVIIGESVRVAALIDKMFGVATAKTHAGGLGVGNRAQGRITIGTPFANVARTGTEALLRTGAEITGNQTVLIESAINNILMIANPNPRSFAFGADTDSIATIDYNSDARVTGQDEAIIRTMRLDVDALQNVFKFFGFIPFFDRNPQRKRAPIDSGTVDERGASQLQREILWESTVIMLGEPNPELEVDANGVIVKKVNVDLLNGRELGYQYLPGEDIVVLDIDYDQAAVAEFYGNPISPGEVDKDENSNDPEDEVPISQIWGNAGLFEMQHTWDDVLLTNYSDRNMITNRIDVHNTATSRIDVVVENVPGPVDSPTNNVPLIPVWADSGVTFEFDVDHIYPKTLVAIQNLLDPAVIGGPNISLNGNIENVLGRTLVNNTSGDILSGDILDGPYATIAVIRTNILDLNADLGNIGLVEDDGSVRRAIWAELISYRDRTGTLNEIAVTAEAGKDLVLDLTANRRSSATLGAPMIVQIASLRAGDDVDVVVNDSKEGNVPIAGGPIEVRDYDLVNFIEWIFLGIHTFGSGYASFFPLDHFRPDVGGSGLENIFRAYGTDSVELDSAYVFADVRAGDDINISHVSTPPALGEPVTSNTTVLSGTSSMNYQAVPDSPDTTISFDVFTDVDASLIDLTTLLAVAAPPDSTPMINLATNGKIVNIEQRGDLLAGHIHSTAEDVILRSPARILDADSMPSIDVTGINIVMISGIETSGTPAPAPVPVEGGIGTTQDFLEINSDRNNSGGVLTALDNSAAPLHTGIYLDEIIGNMNVALVHSFNDVTLTTVSGSILDANNDAAANVLGQTIDIDANGGSIGTTSNDLEIDSSFNLPTTSVPDGRVFSVLSLDDDGNDVALEADTGIFLTETDRYLRLVLAHSIAGDIRLTVDETDALDEHLDLIDSGDARFAEGEEGVTPDAPRTVPNGQIFAEAGKVTLHVGDDVRLDANSEILAALSIDIYGDYGNADPDYGTNMFIRGRLIAGAVVTSGTPVGTAARSSA
;
A
#
# COMPACT_ATOMS: atom_id res chain seq x y z
N VAL A 1 -19.26 3.58 66.73
CA VAL A 1 -18.07 3.68 65.86
C VAL A 1 -17.44 2.32 65.57
N ILE A 2 -17.41 1.98 64.29
CA ILE A 2 -16.56 0.98 63.65
C ILE A 2 -15.71 1.74 62.65
N ASP A 3 -14.38 1.56 62.68
CA ASP A 3 -13.46 2.22 61.75
C ASP A 3 -12.57 1.14 61.14
N THR A 4 -12.77 0.86 59.85
CA THR A 4 -12.07 -0.19 59.11
C THR A 4 -11.36 0.39 57.89
N ARG A 5 -10.05 0.20 57.82
CA ARG A 5 -9.21 0.77 56.77
C ARG A 5 -8.31 -0.29 56.14
N SER A 6 -8.25 -0.28 54.81
CA SER A 6 -7.36 -1.09 53.97
C SER A 6 -6.61 -0.15 53.03
N TYR A 7 -5.28 -0.29 53.00
CA TYR A 7 -4.40 0.39 52.06
C TYR A 7 -3.52 -0.67 51.40
N LEU A 8 -3.66 -0.85 50.09
CA LEU A 8 -2.82 -1.75 49.30
C LEU A 8 -2.02 -0.91 48.31
N ASN A 9 -0.69 -0.99 48.36
CA ASN A 9 0.19 -0.20 47.50
C ASN A 9 1.13 -1.11 46.71
N VAL A 10 1.12 -0.98 45.38
CA VAL A 10 2.19 -1.47 44.51
C VAL A 10 3.04 -0.25 44.13
N TYR A 11 4.18 -0.08 44.80
CA TYR A 11 5.02 1.10 44.62
C TYR A 11 5.70 1.16 43.24
N SER A 12 6.09 2.36 42.82
CA SER A 12 6.91 2.57 41.63
C SER A 12 8.18 1.71 41.64
N GLY A 13 8.48 1.10 40.49
CA GLY A 13 9.58 0.15 40.31
C GLY A 13 9.30 -1.28 40.80
N ALA A 14 8.16 -1.56 41.46
CA ALA A 14 7.73 -2.93 41.72
C ALA A 14 7.14 -3.57 40.45
N SER A 15 7.32 -4.89 40.27
CA SER A 15 6.76 -5.65 39.14
C SER A 15 6.07 -6.92 39.64
N LEU A 16 4.83 -7.15 39.20
CA LEU A 16 4.08 -8.39 39.42
C LEU A 16 3.73 -9.00 38.05
N ASN A 17 4.18 -10.23 37.80
CA ASN A 17 3.95 -10.94 36.54
C ASN A 17 3.21 -12.26 36.78
N ALA A 18 2.14 -12.50 36.05
CA ALA A 18 1.37 -13.74 36.08
C ALA A 18 1.21 -14.32 34.67
N VAL A 19 1.29 -15.65 34.54
CA VAL A 19 1.14 -16.34 33.23
C VAL A 19 -0.29 -16.27 32.69
N SER A 20 -1.30 -16.13 33.56
CA SER A 20 -2.71 -16.18 33.13
C SER A 20 -3.60 -15.17 33.85
N HIS A 21 -3.64 -15.16 35.18
CA HIS A 21 -4.52 -14.25 35.92
C HIS A 21 -3.78 -13.52 37.05
N LEU A 22 -3.96 -12.20 37.12
CA LEU A 22 -3.43 -11.36 38.19
C LEU A 22 -4.56 -10.58 38.86
N LEU A 23 -4.72 -10.74 40.18
CA LEU A 23 -5.69 -10.00 40.98
C LEU A 23 -4.98 -9.22 42.09
N VAL A 24 -5.24 -7.92 42.13
CA VAL A 24 -4.85 -7.02 43.21
C VAL A 24 -6.12 -6.47 43.84
N ASP A 25 -6.46 -6.91 45.05
CA ASP A 25 -7.76 -6.64 45.67
C ASP A 25 -7.62 -6.13 47.11
N GLY A 26 -7.88 -4.85 47.31
CA GLY A 26 -8.05 -4.24 48.63
C GLY A 26 -9.51 -4.37 49.08
N ARG A 27 -9.77 -4.82 50.31
CA ARG A 27 -11.14 -5.08 50.78
C ARG A 27 -11.38 -4.63 52.22
N VAL A 28 -12.57 -4.07 52.46
CA VAL A 28 -13.09 -3.75 53.80
C VAL A 28 -14.48 -4.36 54.00
N ASP A 29 -14.71 -5.00 55.15
CA ASP A 29 -16.05 -5.39 55.59
C ASP A 29 -16.35 -4.70 56.92
N ALA A 30 -17.43 -3.89 56.99
CA ALA A 30 -17.79 -3.09 58.16
C ALA A 30 -19.26 -3.30 58.52
N THR A 31 -19.52 -3.86 59.71
CA THR A 31 -20.89 -4.17 60.17
C THR A 31 -21.10 -3.74 61.60
N GLY A 32 -22.02 -2.81 61.84
CA GLY A 32 -22.35 -2.28 63.16
C GLY A 32 -23.78 -2.53 63.60
N GLY A 33 -23.93 -2.80 64.89
CA GLY A 33 -25.20 -3.07 65.55
C GLY A 33 -25.26 -2.38 66.91
N ALA A 34 -26.31 -1.62 67.20
CA ALA A 34 -26.54 -1.07 68.52
C ALA A 34 -27.99 -1.20 68.96
N VAL A 35 -28.20 -1.56 70.23
CA VAL A 35 -29.53 -1.68 70.83
C VAL A 35 -29.56 -0.93 72.16
N ALA A 36 -30.52 -0.01 72.32
CA ALA A 36 -30.79 0.68 73.57
C ALA A 36 -32.24 0.44 74.00
N SER A 37 -32.47 0.21 75.29
CA SER A 37 -33.81 0.05 75.85
C SER A 37 -33.90 0.68 77.22
N THR A 38 -34.95 1.45 77.48
CA THR A 38 -35.21 2.09 78.78
C THR A 38 -36.67 1.98 79.19
N ASP A 39 -36.91 1.66 80.46
CA ASP A 39 -38.25 1.47 81.03
C ASP A 39 -38.42 2.32 82.29
N GLY A 40 -39.57 2.99 82.44
CA GLY A 40 -39.86 3.83 83.60
C GLY A 40 -41.34 3.85 83.96
N ARG A 41 -41.66 3.85 85.27
CA ARG A 41 -43.05 3.90 85.75
C ARG A 41 -43.18 4.83 86.96
N GLY A 42 -44.21 5.66 87.01
CA GLY A 42 -44.44 6.58 88.14
C GLY A 42 -45.23 7.84 87.78
N LEU A 43 -45.46 8.72 88.75
CA LEU A 43 -46.08 10.03 88.53
C LEU A 43 -45.00 10.97 87.93
N GLY A 44 -45.13 11.37 86.65
CA GLY A 44 -44.14 12.23 85.98
C GLY A 44 -42.89 11.51 85.46
N ALA A 45 -42.96 10.24 85.07
CA ALA A 45 -41.79 9.49 84.59
C ALA A 45 -41.39 9.87 83.14
N GLY A 46 -40.13 10.24 82.93
CA GLY A 46 -39.51 10.42 81.60
C GLY A 46 -38.41 9.38 81.37
N VAL A 47 -38.34 8.82 80.16
CA VAL A 47 -37.29 7.86 79.76
C VAL A 47 -36.82 8.10 78.35
N ASP A 48 -35.49 8.04 78.18
CA ASP A 48 -34.84 8.28 76.90
C ASP A 48 -33.92 7.12 76.55
N SER A 49 -33.98 6.64 75.31
CA SER A 49 -33.08 5.64 74.76
C SER A 49 -32.34 6.21 73.54
N HIS A 50 -31.01 6.05 73.53
CA HIS A 50 -30.13 6.55 72.48
C HIS A 50 -29.26 5.41 71.96
N SER A 51 -29.33 5.14 70.66
CA SER A 51 -28.57 4.09 69.99
C SER A 51 -27.93 4.65 68.72
N ILE A 52 -26.61 4.51 68.63
CA ILE A 52 -25.76 5.15 67.61
C ILE A 52 -24.81 4.11 67.00
N VAL A 53 -24.73 4.07 65.68
CA VAL A 53 -23.73 3.29 64.93
C VAL A 53 -23.09 4.17 63.86
N ASP A 54 -21.83 4.52 64.07
CA ASP A 54 -20.98 5.10 63.02
C ASP A 54 -20.18 3.98 62.33
N VAL A 55 -20.26 3.88 61.01
CA VAL A 55 -19.50 2.96 60.15
C VAL A 55 -18.55 3.79 59.29
N LEU A 56 -17.27 3.79 59.67
CA LEU A 56 -16.20 4.50 58.97
C LEU A 56 -15.43 3.48 58.15
N TYR A 57 -15.27 3.73 56.86
CA TYR A 57 -14.57 2.82 55.97
C TYR A 57 -13.53 3.53 55.10
N THR A 58 -12.45 2.83 54.78
CA THR A 58 -11.49 3.29 53.77
C THR A 58 -10.89 2.07 53.08
N SER A 59 -11.05 1.92 51.78
CA SER A 59 -10.39 0.87 51.00
C SER A 59 -9.69 1.53 49.82
N ILE A 60 -8.37 1.65 49.88
CA ILE A 60 -7.58 2.31 48.83
C ILE A 60 -6.57 1.31 48.27
N THR A 61 -6.64 1.10 46.96
CA THR A 61 -5.67 0.32 46.18
C THR A 61 -4.91 1.28 45.27
N THR A 62 -3.62 1.47 45.51
CA THR A 62 -2.76 2.36 44.72
C THR A 62 -1.74 1.56 43.93
N ILE A 63 -1.70 1.78 42.61
CA ILE A 63 -0.74 1.13 41.71
C ILE A 63 0.18 2.19 41.12
N GLY A 64 1.48 2.06 41.33
CA GLY A 64 2.51 2.86 40.66
C GLY A 64 3.62 2.03 40.02
N GLY A 65 3.61 0.71 40.18
CA GLY A 65 4.54 -0.23 39.54
C GLY A 65 3.95 -0.91 38.30
N THR A 66 4.63 -1.92 37.81
CA THR A 66 4.24 -2.70 36.63
C THR A 66 3.45 -3.95 37.01
N LEU A 67 2.30 -4.17 36.37
CA LEU A 67 1.48 -5.37 36.51
C LEU A 67 1.33 -6.02 35.13
N VAL A 68 1.66 -7.30 34.99
CA VAL A 68 1.53 -8.04 33.71
C VAL A 68 0.79 -9.35 33.94
N SER A 69 -0.18 -9.64 33.08
CA SER A 69 -0.93 -10.90 33.05
C SER A 69 -1.05 -11.42 31.61
N GLY A 70 -0.95 -12.74 31.40
CA GLY A 70 -1.15 -13.34 30.07
C GLY A 70 -2.62 -13.47 29.63
N ASN A 71 -3.58 -13.16 30.51
CA ASN A 71 -5.00 -13.09 30.16
C ASN A 71 -5.68 -11.97 30.98
N THR A 72 -6.39 -12.29 32.07
CA THR A 72 -7.14 -11.29 32.85
C THR A 72 -6.27 -10.63 33.92
N LEU A 73 -6.40 -9.31 34.06
CA LEU A 73 -5.76 -8.52 35.11
C LEU A 73 -6.79 -7.64 35.81
N GLU A 74 -6.93 -7.78 37.11
CA GLU A 74 -7.91 -7.03 37.90
C GLU A 74 -7.24 -6.24 39.03
N VAL A 75 -7.50 -4.93 39.07
CA VAL A 75 -7.14 -4.04 40.18
C VAL A 75 -8.43 -3.56 40.83
N ARG A 76 -8.63 -3.92 42.09
CA ARG A 76 -9.87 -3.67 42.82
C ARG A 76 -9.63 -3.02 44.16
N ALA A 77 -10.55 -2.15 44.54
CA ALA A 77 -10.79 -1.74 45.91
C ALA A 77 -12.26 -2.00 46.22
N ARG A 78 -12.54 -2.64 47.36
CA ARG A 78 -13.89 -3.11 47.71
C ARG A 78 -14.32 -2.76 49.13
N ALA A 79 -15.62 -2.54 49.33
CA ALA A 79 -16.23 -2.51 50.66
C ALA A 79 -17.61 -3.21 50.73
N SER A 80 -17.92 -3.78 51.90
CA SER A 80 -19.26 -4.27 52.26
C SER A 80 -19.70 -3.66 53.59
N LEU A 81 -20.81 -2.93 53.58
CA LEU A 81 -21.20 -2.03 54.66
C LEU A 81 -22.59 -2.39 55.21
N SER A 82 -22.72 -2.47 56.53
CA SER A 82 -24.00 -2.66 57.20
C SER A 82 -24.10 -1.93 58.54
N GLY A 83 -25.17 -1.16 58.74
CA GLY A 83 -25.52 -0.53 60.01
C GLY A 83 -26.90 -0.98 60.48
N ASN A 84 -27.03 -1.28 61.77
CA ASN A 84 -28.30 -1.66 62.37
C ASN A 84 -28.46 -1.00 63.75
N VAL A 85 -29.54 -0.26 63.96
CA VAL A 85 -29.81 0.49 65.18
C VAL A 85 -31.22 0.19 65.66
N HIS A 86 -31.35 -0.16 66.93
CA HIS A 86 -32.62 -0.32 67.61
C HIS A 86 -32.66 0.51 68.90
N ALA A 87 -33.68 1.35 69.06
CA ALA A 87 -33.91 2.13 70.27
C ALA A 87 -35.34 1.91 70.77
N PHE A 88 -35.50 1.61 72.06
CA PHE A 88 -36.78 1.30 72.69
C PHE A 88 -36.96 2.11 73.97
N ALA A 89 -38.05 2.88 74.09
CA ALA A 89 -38.36 3.61 75.30
C ALA A 89 -39.80 3.35 75.77
N TYR A 90 -39.97 2.94 77.02
CA TYR A 90 -41.27 2.56 77.59
C TYR A 90 -41.55 3.34 78.87
N SER A 91 -42.62 4.13 78.88
CA SER A 91 -43.08 4.84 80.08
C SER A 91 -44.52 4.49 80.45
N ALA A 92 -44.85 4.54 81.74
CA ALA A 92 -46.24 4.42 82.20
C ALA A 92 -46.52 5.23 83.47
N GLY A 93 -47.63 5.98 83.51
CA GLY A 93 -48.02 6.76 84.68
C GLY A 93 -48.93 7.95 84.41
N PHE A 94 -49.05 8.86 85.36
CA PHE A 94 -49.75 10.14 85.17
C PHE A 94 -48.75 11.17 84.61
N ALA A 95 -48.99 11.70 83.40
CA ALA A 95 -48.08 12.63 82.70
C ALA A 95 -46.68 12.03 82.44
N SER A 96 -46.57 11.00 81.58
CA SER A 96 -45.28 10.32 81.30
C SER A 96 -44.73 10.60 79.91
N GLU A 97 -43.41 10.49 79.73
CA GLU A 97 -42.69 10.79 78.50
C GLU A 97 -41.78 9.61 78.10
N ALA A 98 -41.73 9.27 76.81
CA ALA A 98 -40.84 8.24 76.28
C ALA A 98 -40.22 8.70 74.95
N GLU A 99 -38.89 8.74 74.89
CA GLU A 99 -38.13 9.15 73.72
C GLU A 99 -37.18 8.04 73.25
N ALA A 100 -37.27 7.65 71.99
CA ALA A 100 -36.31 6.76 71.35
C ALA A 100 -35.63 7.50 70.21
N ASN A 101 -34.30 7.67 70.33
CA ASN A 101 -33.43 8.33 69.37
C ASN A 101 -33.81 9.78 69.04
N ASN A 102 -34.06 10.62 70.04
CA ASN A 102 -34.48 12.04 69.85
C ASN A 102 -33.31 13.04 69.71
N ARG A 103 -32.06 12.60 69.49
CA ARG A 103 -30.95 13.52 69.17
C ARG A 103 -30.63 13.45 67.69
N SER A 104 -30.12 14.56 67.15
CA SER A 104 -29.69 14.65 65.74
C SER A 104 -28.56 13.66 65.37
N THR A 105 -27.86 13.12 66.37
CA THR A 105 -26.78 12.13 66.18
C THR A 105 -27.24 10.69 66.44
N ASP A 106 -28.48 10.48 66.88
CA ASP A 106 -28.97 9.14 67.17
C ASP A 106 -29.38 8.45 65.86
N GLY A 107 -28.89 7.24 65.61
CA GLY A 107 -29.10 6.56 64.33
C GLY A 107 -27.84 5.93 63.74
N ILE A 108 -27.81 5.80 62.43
CA ILE A 108 -26.70 5.24 61.66
C ILE A 108 -26.02 6.36 60.89
N ASP A 109 -24.69 6.44 60.99
CA ASP A 109 -23.84 7.30 60.17
C ASP A 109 -22.86 6.41 59.39
N ILE A 110 -22.82 6.50 58.06
CA ILE A 110 -21.85 5.77 57.23
C ILE A 110 -21.06 6.77 56.38
N PHE A 111 -19.74 6.77 56.51
CA PHE A 111 -18.89 7.65 55.74
C PHE A 111 -17.51 7.04 55.47
N GLY A 112 -16.94 7.32 54.30
CA GLY A 112 -15.71 6.67 53.88
C GLY A 112 -15.55 6.53 52.37
N ILE A 113 -14.37 6.11 51.92
CA ILE A 113 -14.06 6.01 50.50
C ILE A 113 -13.58 4.61 50.11
N VAL A 114 -14.00 4.16 48.95
CA VAL A 114 -13.36 3.07 48.20
C VAL A 114 -12.69 3.69 46.98
N GLN A 115 -11.39 3.51 46.79
CA GLN A 115 -10.67 4.12 45.68
C GLN A 115 -9.66 3.15 45.06
N VAL A 116 -9.63 3.12 43.73
CA VAL A 116 -8.46 2.64 42.98
C VAL A 116 -7.74 3.85 42.41
N ASP A 117 -6.45 3.99 42.71
CA ASP A 117 -5.62 5.11 42.26
C ASP A 117 -4.43 4.58 41.44
N ILE A 118 -4.54 4.69 40.10
CA ILE A 118 -3.51 4.31 39.16
C ILE A 118 -2.60 5.52 38.92
N GLN A 119 -1.37 5.44 39.43
CA GLN A 119 -0.39 6.52 39.41
C GLN A 119 0.26 6.68 38.05
N GLY A 120 0.83 7.86 37.80
CA GLY A 120 1.51 8.21 36.54
C GLY A 120 2.79 7.44 36.20
N THR A 121 3.21 6.47 37.02
CA THR A 121 4.31 5.54 36.69
C THR A 121 3.84 4.10 36.55
N ALA A 122 2.52 3.86 36.68
CA ALA A 122 1.95 2.54 36.57
C ALA A 122 1.92 2.07 35.12
N VAL A 123 2.25 0.79 34.92
CA VAL A 123 2.11 0.12 33.62
C VAL A 123 1.34 -1.18 33.86
N ILE A 124 0.15 -1.31 33.28
CA ILE A 124 -0.75 -2.44 33.49
C ILE A 124 -1.00 -3.11 32.14
N ILE A 125 -0.65 -4.39 32.00
CA ILE A 125 -0.72 -5.12 30.71
C ILE A 125 -1.48 -6.45 30.90
N GLY A 126 -2.51 -6.68 30.09
CA GLY A 126 -3.23 -7.94 29.97
C GLY A 126 -4.05 -8.05 28.69
N GLU A 127 -4.73 -9.17 28.48
CA GLU A 127 -5.73 -9.31 27.40
C GLU A 127 -7.04 -8.59 27.79
N SER A 128 -7.48 -8.80 29.03
CA SER A 128 -8.64 -8.14 29.61
C SER A 128 -8.25 -7.48 30.93
N VAL A 129 -8.37 -6.15 31.03
CA VAL A 129 -8.02 -5.40 32.24
C VAL A 129 -9.28 -4.83 32.90
N ARG A 130 -9.43 -5.00 34.22
CA ARG A 130 -10.49 -4.38 35.01
C ARG A 130 -9.92 -3.55 36.15
N VAL A 131 -10.26 -2.26 36.18
CA VAL A 131 -9.97 -1.32 37.27
C VAL A 131 -11.29 -0.99 37.95
N ALA A 132 -11.51 -1.48 39.18
CA ALA A 132 -12.84 -1.38 39.81
C ALA A 132 -12.81 -0.91 41.28
N ALA A 133 -13.51 0.20 41.56
CA ALA A 133 -13.81 0.66 42.91
C ALA A 133 -15.27 0.30 43.25
N LEU A 134 -15.46 -0.64 44.17
CA LEU A 134 -16.76 -1.28 44.40
C LEU A 134 -17.20 -1.19 45.86
N ILE A 135 -18.44 -0.76 46.10
CA ILE A 135 -19.16 -1.11 47.32
C ILE A 135 -20.10 -2.25 46.94
N ASP A 136 -19.76 -3.48 47.34
CA ASP A 136 -20.53 -4.69 47.00
C ASP A 136 -21.95 -4.63 47.59
N LYS A 137 -22.10 -3.95 48.73
CA LYS A 137 -23.34 -3.83 49.50
C LYS A 137 -23.29 -2.64 50.46
N MET A 138 -24.40 -1.89 50.55
CA MET A 138 -24.57 -0.83 51.56
C MET A 138 -25.96 -0.87 52.20
N PHE A 139 -26.06 -1.43 53.42
CA PHE A 139 -27.33 -1.60 54.13
C PHE A 139 -27.41 -0.77 55.42
N GLY A 140 -28.51 -0.05 55.62
CA GLY A 140 -28.83 0.65 56.87
C GLY A 140 -30.24 0.32 57.38
N VAL A 141 -30.37 -0.07 58.65
CA VAL A 141 -31.68 -0.29 59.29
C VAL A 141 -31.74 0.40 60.64
N ALA A 142 -32.48 1.51 60.74
CA ALA A 142 -32.67 2.28 61.96
C ALA A 142 -34.12 2.16 62.45
N THR A 143 -34.33 1.53 63.61
CA THR A 143 -35.64 1.33 64.22
C THR A 143 -35.72 2.01 65.57
N ALA A 144 -36.70 2.88 65.78
CA ALA A 144 -36.99 3.49 67.07
C ALA A 144 -38.43 3.19 67.48
N LYS A 145 -38.69 2.72 68.70
CA LYS A 145 -40.06 2.48 69.17
C LYS A 145 -40.26 3.05 70.54
N THR A 146 -41.36 3.75 70.73
CA THR A 146 -41.77 4.23 72.05
C THR A 146 -43.15 3.74 72.42
N HIS A 147 -43.37 3.61 73.72
CA HIS A 147 -44.64 3.21 74.28
C HIS A 147 -44.89 3.98 75.58
N ALA A 148 -45.85 4.91 75.58
CA ALA A 148 -46.30 5.54 76.82
C ALA A 148 -47.78 5.32 77.10
N GLY A 149 -48.12 5.02 78.37
CA GLY A 149 -49.49 4.86 78.85
C GLY A 149 -49.82 5.76 80.04
N GLY A 150 -50.99 6.43 80.03
CA GLY A 150 -51.34 7.41 81.05
C GLY A 150 -52.62 8.23 80.80
N LEU A 151 -52.82 9.34 81.53
CA LEU A 151 -53.90 10.31 81.25
C LEU A 151 -53.48 11.41 80.25
N GLY A 152 -52.20 11.79 80.29
CA GLY A 152 -51.49 12.64 79.32
C GLY A 152 -50.10 12.05 79.08
N VAL A 153 -49.61 11.94 77.84
CA VAL A 153 -48.28 11.37 77.54
C VAL A 153 -47.56 12.08 76.40
N GLY A 154 -46.22 12.14 76.48
CA GLY A 154 -45.34 12.54 75.37
C GLY A 154 -44.61 11.32 74.81
N ASN A 155 -44.59 11.15 73.50
CA ASN A 155 -43.88 10.06 72.83
C ASN A 155 -43.18 10.57 71.59
N ARG A 156 -41.90 10.26 71.47
CA ARG A 156 -41.15 10.53 70.25
C ARG A 156 -40.29 9.36 69.85
N ALA A 157 -40.39 8.93 68.60
CA ALA A 157 -39.50 7.94 68.01
C ALA A 157 -38.90 8.49 66.73
N GLN A 158 -37.57 8.40 66.60
CA GLN A 158 -36.87 8.82 65.40
C GLN A 158 -35.94 7.73 64.88
N GLY A 159 -36.16 7.33 63.62
CA GLY A 159 -35.25 6.45 62.89
C GLY A 159 -34.42 7.30 61.95
N ARG A 160 -33.10 7.34 62.11
CA ARG A 160 -32.21 8.16 61.30
C ARG A 160 -31.10 7.31 60.67
N ILE A 161 -30.87 7.52 59.38
CA ILE A 161 -29.72 7.03 58.63
C ILE A 161 -29.13 8.22 57.88
N THR A 162 -27.82 8.40 57.97
CA THR A 162 -27.08 9.39 57.18
C THR A 162 -25.89 8.71 56.51
N ILE A 163 -25.78 8.89 55.20
CA ILE A 163 -24.65 8.48 54.37
C ILE A 163 -23.98 9.76 53.88
N GLY A 164 -22.66 9.90 54.07
CA GLY A 164 -21.99 11.18 53.81
C GLY A 164 -21.84 12.04 55.07
N THR A 165 -21.26 13.23 54.91
CA THR A 165 -21.16 14.21 56.01
C THR A 165 -22.21 15.31 55.83
N PRO A 166 -22.78 15.87 56.91
CA PRO A 166 -23.67 17.03 56.84
C PRO A 166 -22.92 18.36 56.60
N PHE A 167 -21.61 18.34 56.29
CA PHE A 167 -20.79 19.54 56.11
C PHE A 167 -20.38 19.71 54.65
N ALA A 168 -20.88 20.79 54.04
CA ALA A 168 -20.77 21.12 52.62
C ALA A 168 -19.35 21.29 52.03
N ASN A 169 -18.25 20.96 52.73
CA ASN A 169 -16.90 21.30 52.25
C ASN A 169 -15.75 20.29 52.46
N VAL A 170 -15.93 19.07 53.02
CA VAL A 170 -14.89 18.01 52.93
C VAL A 170 -15.46 16.58 53.07
N ALA A 171 -14.93 15.68 52.22
CA ALA A 171 -14.71 14.23 52.41
C ALA A 171 -15.83 13.23 52.03
N ARG A 172 -15.99 13.05 50.72
CA ARG A 172 -16.00 11.76 49.98
C ARG A 172 -16.63 10.57 50.71
N THR A 173 -17.92 10.34 50.45
CA THR A 173 -18.53 9.04 50.67
C THR A 173 -18.85 8.39 49.34
N GLY A 174 -18.27 7.22 49.05
CA GLY A 174 -18.52 6.54 47.78
C GLY A 174 -17.31 5.83 47.18
N THR A 175 -17.32 5.68 45.86
CA THR A 175 -16.33 4.94 45.07
C THR A 175 -15.66 5.84 44.02
N GLU A 176 -14.34 5.68 43.82
CA GLU A 176 -13.61 6.36 42.75
C GLU A 176 -12.60 5.43 42.06
N ALA A 177 -12.67 5.33 40.73
CA ALA A 177 -11.58 4.82 39.89
C ALA A 177 -10.83 6.00 39.26
N LEU A 178 -9.58 6.22 39.67
CA LEU A 178 -8.76 7.35 39.26
C LEU A 178 -7.55 6.89 38.44
N LEU A 179 -7.45 7.39 37.22
CA LEU A 179 -6.27 7.26 36.35
C LEU A 179 -5.55 8.61 36.32
N ARG A 180 -4.30 8.63 36.78
CA ARG A 180 -3.49 9.84 36.78
C ARG A 180 -2.74 10.02 35.47
N THR A 181 -2.43 11.27 35.14
CA THR A 181 -1.50 11.66 34.07
C THR A 181 -0.25 10.78 34.08
N GLY A 182 0.06 10.16 32.94
CA GLY A 182 1.19 9.22 32.74
C GLY A 182 0.90 7.75 33.06
N ALA A 183 -0.29 7.41 33.57
CA ALA A 183 -0.67 6.02 33.78
C ALA A 183 -0.84 5.29 32.44
N GLU A 184 -0.33 4.06 32.32
CA GLU A 184 -0.48 3.26 31.10
C GLU A 184 -1.23 1.96 31.38
N ILE A 185 -2.30 1.73 30.63
CA ILE A 185 -3.12 0.51 30.67
C ILE A 185 -3.24 -0.07 29.26
N THR A 186 -2.84 -1.31 29.08
CA THR A 186 -3.02 -2.08 27.84
C THR A 186 -3.88 -3.30 28.13
N GLY A 187 -5.08 -3.34 27.54
CA GLY A 187 -5.97 -4.49 27.50
C GLY A 187 -6.25 -4.86 26.05
N ASN A 188 -5.55 -5.85 25.49
CA ASN A 188 -5.62 -6.14 24.04
C ASN A 188 -7.04 -6.37 23.51
N GLN A 189 -7.93 -6.94 24.34
CA GLN A 189 -9.33 -7.16 24.01
C GLN A 189 -10.25 -6.16 24.71
N THR A 190 -10.10 -6.02 26.04
CA THR A 190 -11.03 -5.19 26.84
C THR A 190 -10.31 -4.45 27.96
N VAL A 191 -10.78 -3.23 28.22
CA VAL A 191 -10.49 -2.46 29.42
C VAL A 191 -11.82 -2.00 30.01
N LEU A 192 -12.09 -2.42 31.25
CA LEU A 192 -13.23 -1.96 32.04
C LEU A 192 -12.74 -1.08 33.19
N ILE A 193 -13.21 0.16 33.24
CA ILE A 193 -12.97 1.07 34.37
C ILE A 193 -14.31 1.34 35.03
N GLU A 194 -14.45 0.90 36.27
CA GLU A 194 -15.74 0.87 36.95
C GLU A 194 -15.67 1.49 38.34
N SER A 195 -16.68 2.29 38.65
CA SER A 195 -16.99 2.77 39.98
C SER A 195 -18.45 2.43 40.29
N ALA A 196 -18.68 1.55 41.27
CA ALA A 196 -20.02 1.03 41.52
C ALA A 196 -20.38 0.90 43.00
N ILE A 197 -21.58 1.37 43.36
CA ILE A 197 -22.22 1.12 44.66
C ILE A 197 -23.41 0.19 44.45
N ASN A 198 -23.26 -1.05 44.88
CA ASN A 198 -24.20 -2.12 44.65
C ASN A 198 -25.05 -2.42 45.89
N ASN A 199 -26.23 -2.99 45.64
CA ASN A 199 -27.15 -3.47 46.66
C ASN A 199 -27.39 -2.42 47.77
N ILE A 200 -27.87 -1.24 47.38
CA ILE A 200 -28.20 -0.17 48.33
C ILE A 200 -29.58 -0.43 48.95
N LEU A 201 -29.68 -0.44 50.29
CA LEU A 201 -30.94 -0.60 51.03
C LEU A 201 -30.92 0.22 52.33
N MET A 202 -31.88 1.13 52.50
CA MET A 202 -32.00 1.99 53.68
C MET A 202 -33.41 1.91 54.26
N ILE A 203 -33.54 1.60 55.54
CA ILE A 203 -34.84 1.45 56.22
C ILE A 203 -34.84 2.23 57.53
N ALA A 204 -35.65 3.29 57.60
CA ALA A 204 -35.89 4.08 58.81
C ALA A 204 -37.32 3.84 59.32
N ASN A 205 -37.47 3.13 60.44
CA ASN A 205 -38.76 2.68 60.96
C ASN A 205 -39.01 3.13 62.41
N PRO A 206 -39.49 4.36 62.61
CA PRO A 206 -39.98 4.83 63.90
C PRO A 206 -41.44 4.39 64.15
N ASN A 207 -41.73 3.94 65.37
CA ASN A 207 -43.07 3.48 65.77
C ASN A 207 -43.38 3.84 67.24
N PRO A 208 -43.75 5.11 67.50
CA PRO A 208 -44.28 5.57 68.76
C PRO A 208 -45.75 5.14 68.94
N ARG A 209 -46.10 4.71 70.16
CA ARG A 209 -47.44 4.22 70.49
C ARG A 209 -47.94 4.81 71.81
N SER A 210 -49.04 5.55 71.73
CA SER A 210 -49.69 6.17 72.88
C SER A 210 -50.92 5.38 73.33
N PHE A 211 -50.98 5.02 74.61
CA PHE A 211 -52.16 4.40 75.25
C PHE A 211 -52.66 5.31 76.38
N ALA A 212 -53.18 6.48 76.00
CA ALA A 212 -53.60 7.53 76.92
C ALA A 212 -54.88 8.25 76.45
N PHE A 213 -55.43 9.15 77.27
CA PHE A 213 -56.57 10.01 76.88
C PHE A 213 -56.11 11.23 76.05
N GLY A 214 -55.04 11.90 76.48
CA GLY A 214 -54.32 12.93 75.71
C GLY A 214 -52.88 12.51 75.41
N ALA A 215 -52.35 12.83 74.23
CA ALA A 215 -50.95 12.56 73.88
C ALA A 215 -50.34 13.62 72.95
N ASP A 216 -49.01 13.69 72.95
CA ASP A 216 -48.22 14.28 71.87
C ASP A 216 -47.31 13.17 71.32
N THR A 217 -47.60 12.69 70.11
CA THR A 217 -46.96 11.50 69.53
C THR A 217 -46.27 11.83 68.21
N ASP A 218 -44.94 11.95 68.23
CA ASP A 218 -44.11 12.31 67.08
C ASP A 218 -43.35 11.09 66.54
N SER A 219 -43.43 10.89 65.21
CA SER A 219 -42.70 9.85 64.49
C SER A 219 -41.91 10.49 63.36
N ILE A 220 -40.58 10.35 63.36
CA ILE A 220 -39.70 11.02 62.37
C ILE A 220 -38.77 10.00 61.74
N ALA A 221 -38.98 9.69 60.45
CA ALA A 221 -38.09 8.84 59.66
C ALA A 221 -37.17 9.71 58.81
N THR A 222 -35.86 9.59 58.99
CA THR A 222 -34.84 10.37 58.26
C THR A 222 -33.87 9.44 57.54
N ILE A 223 -33.76 9.62 56.23
CA ILE A 223 -32.72 9.01 55.39
C ILE A 223 -32.10 10.14 54.58
N ASP A 224 -30.88 10.53 54.96
CA ASP A 224 -30.04 11.48 54.23
C ASP A 224 -28.95 10.68 53.51
N TYR A 225 -29.06 10.55 52.19
CA TYR A 225 -28.11 9.79 51.39
C TYR A 225 -27.30 10.74 50.52
N ASN A 226 -25.99 10.79 50.70
CA ASN A 226 -25.06 11.52 49.85
C ASN A 226 -23.84 10.63 49.55
N SER A 227 -23.76 10.15 48.31
CA SER A 227 -22.63 9.38 47.83
C SER A 227 -22.35 9.58 46.35
N ASP A 228 -21.10 9.30 45.96
CA ASP A 228 -20.61 9.43 44.60
C ASP A 228 -20.08 8.09 44.07
N ALA A 229 -20.48 7.72 42.86
CA ALA A 229 -19.85 6.70 42.06
C ALA A 229 -19.16 7.38 40.87
N ARG A 230 -17.84 7.54 40.98
CA ARG A 230 -17.05 8.35 40.05
C ARG A 230 -15.95 7.59 39.31
N VAL A 231 -15.82 7.88 38.02
CA VAL A 231 -14.61 7.56 37.24
C VAL A 231 -13.91 8.86 36.85
N THR A 232 -12.57 8.87 36.93
CA THR A 232 -11.77 10.01 36.50
C THR A 232 -10.55 9.55 35.71
N GLY A 233 -10.57 9.86 34.41
CA GLY A 233 -9.43 9.77 33.52
C GLY A 233 -8.79 11.13 33.31
N GLN A 234 -7.56 11.33 33.79
CA GLN A 234 -6.83 12.59 33.60
C GLN A 234 -6.15 12.65 32.24
N ASP A 235 -5.91 13.87 31.76
CA ASP A 235 -5.06 14.14 30.60
C ASP A 235 -3.72 13.40 30.68
N GLU A 236 -3.27 12.89 29.54
CA GLU A 236 -2.10 12.02 29.33
C GLU A 236 -2.12 10.68 30.12
N ALA A 237 -3.25 10.24 30.68
CA ALA A 237 -3.42 8.82 31.02
C ALA A 237 -3.72 8.04 29.73
N ILE A 238 -2.94 7.00 29.44
CA ILE A 238 -3.00 6.26 28.18
C ILE A 238 -3.66 4.89 28.38
N ILE A 239 -4.69 4.63 27.58
CA ILE A 239 -5.37 3.35 27.53
C ILE A 239 -5.26 2.79 26.12
N ARG A 240 -4.88 1.53 25.97
CA ARG A 240 -4.82 0.80 24.69
C ARG A 240 -5.77 -0.38 24.75
N THR A 241 -6.80 -0.39 23.92
CA THR A 241 -7.79 -1.47 23.93
C THR A 241 -8.65 -1.48 22.67
N MET A 242 -9.14 -2.67 22.30
CA MET A 242 -10.18 -2.80 21.27
C MET A 242 -11.55 -2.36 21.78
N ARG A 243 -11.84 -2.68 23.06
CA ARG A 243 -13.07 -2.28 23.74
C ARG A 243 -12.79 -1.57 25.06
N LEU A 244 -13.31 -0.37 25.21
CA LEU A 244 -13.28 0.40 26.45
C LEU A 244 -14.69 0.49 27.02
N ASP A 245 -14.90 0.05 28.25
CA ASP A 245 -16.14 0.28 29.00
C ASP A 245 -15.81 1.14 30.24
N VAL A 246 -16.55 2.24 30.43
CA VAL A 246 -16.37 3.18 31.54
C VAL A 246 -17.69 3.37 32.28
N ASP A 247 -17.76 2.81 33.49
CA ASP A 247 -19.00 2.62 34.23
C ASP A 247 -19.02 3.44 35.54
N ALA A 248 -20.04 4.29 35.69
CA ALA A 248 -20.35 4.99 36.94
C ALA A 248 -21.75 4.58 37.44
N LEU A 249 -21.81 3.67 38.42
CA LEU A 249 -23.03 2.93 38.78
C LEU A 249 -23.47 3.09 40.24
N GLN A 250 -24.74 3.35 40.45
CA GLN A 250 -25.39 3.15 41.76
C GLN A 250 -26.60 2.23 41.61
N ASN A 251 -26.43 0.97 42.01
CA ASN A 251 -27.39 -0.11 41.86
C ASN A 251 -28.18 -0.32 43.15
N VAL A 252 -29.44 0.13 43.15
CA VAL A 252 -30.34 0.02 44.29
C VAL A 252 -30.98 -1.38 44.36
N PHE A 253 -31.09 -1.97 45.56
CA PHE A 253 -31.52 -3.37 45.75
C PHE A 253 -33.02 -3.58 45.52
N LYS A 254 -33.45 -4.35 44.49
CA LYS A 254 -34.88 -4.56 44.16
C LYS A 254 -35.50 -5.80 44.86
N PHE A 255 -36.44 -5.60 45.79
CA PHE A 255 -37.26 -6.69 46.37
C PHE A 255 -38.69 -6.68 45.82
N PHE A 256 -39.01 -7.64 44.94
CA PHE A 256 -40.36 -7.87 44.37
C PHE A 256 -41.08 -6.64 43.78
N GLY A 257 -40.38 -5.61 43.32
CA GLY A 257 -40.97 -4.52 42.52
C GLY A 257 -42.02 -3.62 43.20
N PHE A 258 -42.22 -3.69 44.52
CA PHE A 258 -43.30 -2.95 45.22
C PHE A 258 -42.89 -2.18 46.49
N ILE A 259 -41.62 -2.22 46.94
CA ILE A 259 -41.17 -1.53 48.17
C ILE A 259 -40.12 -0.48 47.80
N PRO A 260 -40.28 0.81 48.17
CA PRO A 260 -39.24 1.81 47.97
C PRO A 260 -37.99 1.44 48.78
N PHE A 261 -36.81 1.59 48.18
CA PHE A 261 -35.56 1.06 48.75
C PHE A 261 -34.92 1.97 49.79
N PHE A 262 -35.35 3.24 49.80
CA PHE A 262 -35.25 4.13 50.94
C PHE A 262 -36.61 4.12 51.62
N ASP A 263 -36.83 3.18 52.54
CA ASP A 263 -38.11 3.06 53.24
C ASP A 263 -38.12 4.03 54.43
N ARG A 264 -38.66 5.23 54.24
CA ARG A 264 -38.96 6.15 55.33
C ARG A 264 -40.36 5.79 55.86
N ASN A 265 -40.42 4.97 56.91
CA ASN A 265 -41.68 4.35 57.36
C ASN A 265 -42.12 4.84 58.75
N PRO A 266 -42.47 6.12 58.94
CA PRO A 266 -42.91 6.61 60.22
C PRO A 266 -44.32 6.11 60.52
N GLN A 267 -44.40 5.14 61.42
CA GLN A 267 -45.68 4.65 61.94
C GLN A 267 -46.11 5.49 63.12
N ARG A 268 -47.41 5.54 63.45
CA ARG A 268 -47.89 6.21 64.67
C ARG A 268 -49.19 5.61 65.17
N LYS A 269 -49.28 5.33 66.47
CA LYS A 269 -50.56 4.98 67.14
C LYS A 269 -50.97 6.08 68.11
N ARG A 270 -52.12 6.72 67.81
CA ARG A 270 -52.60 7.94 68.47
C ARG A 270 -53.48 7.66 69.70
N ALA A 271 -53.49 8.62 70.61
CA ALA A 271 -54.51 8.75 71.65
C ALA A 271 -55.79 9.42 71.10
N PRO A 272 -56.94 9.40 71.82
CA PRO A 272 -58.16 10.08 71.40
C PRO A 272 -58.02 11.61 71.20
N ILE A 273 -57.15 12.26 71.97
CA ILE A 273 -56.72 13.66 71.77
C ILE A 273 -55.21 13.63 71.55
N ASP A 274 -54.74 13.88 70.33
CA ASP A 274 -53.32 13.75 69.97
C ASP A 274 -52.85 14.89 69.05
N SER A 275 -51.81 15.62 69.44
CA SER A 275 -51.27 16.79 68.71
C SER A 275 -50.00 16.53 67.89
N GLY A 276 -49.41 15.34 67.96
CA GLY A 276 -48.08 15.10 67.38
C GLY A 276 -48.07 14.95 65.86
N THR A 277 -46.89 14.75 65.26
CA THR A 277 -46.69 14.67 63.80
C THR A 277 -46.23 13.29 63.30
N VAL A 278 -46.19 13.13 61.98
CA VAL A 278 -45.59 12.00 61.25
C VAL A 278 -44.81 12.65 60.13
N ASP A 279 -43.49 12.57 60.19
CA ASP A 279 -42.59 13.26 59.28
C ASP A 279 -41.65 12.27 58.61
N GLU A 280 -41.51 12.41 57.31
CA GLU A 280 -40.43 11.83 56.51
C GLU A 280 -39.48 12.97 56.19
N ARG A 281 -38.17 12.71 56.19
CA ARG A 281 -37.14 13.74 55.92
C ARG A 281 -35.95 13.14 55.18
N GLY A 282 -35.30 13.99 54.38
CA GLY A 282 -33.92 13.81 53.95
C GLY A 282 -33.73 13.62 52.45
N ALA A 283 -32.52 13.93 51.99
CA ALA A 283 -32.16 14.01 50.58
C ALA A 283 -31.63 12.68 50.02
N SER A 284 -31.70 12.53 48.69
CA SER A 284 -31.24 11.34 47.96
C SER A 284 -30.26 11.71 46.85
N GLN A 285 -29.04 12.07 47.25
CA GLN A 285 -27.94 12.49 46.39
C GLN A 285 -27.10 11.27 45.94
N LEU A 286 -27.60 10.53 44.94
CA LEU A 286 -26.91 9.40 44.30
C LEU A 286 -26.19 9.88 43.03
N GLN A 287 -24.99 10.44 43.18
CA GLN A 287 -24.21 10.97 42.07
C GLN A 287 -23.54 9.85 41.25
N ARG A 288 -23.61 9.95 39.91
CA ARG A 288 -22.90 9.10 38.95
C ARG A 288 -22.14 10.00 38.00
N GLU A 289 -20.82 10.00 38.11
CA GLU A 289 -19.97 11.02 37.48
C GLU A 289 -18.81 10.41 36.70
N ILE A 290 -18.61 10.89 35.46
CA ILE A 290 -17.46 10.53 34.64
C ILE A 290 -16.74 11.83 34.23
N LEU A 291 -15.50 12.00 34.68
CA LEU A 291 -14.57 12.97 34.10
C LEU A 291 -13.62 12.22 33.17
N TRP A 292 -13.61 12.56 31.89
CA TRP A 292 -12.80 11.87 30.91
C TRP A 292 -11.96 12.81 30.05
N GLU A 293 -10.65 12.76 30.28
CA GLU A 293 -9.64 13.48 29.50
C GLU A 293 -8.47 12.57 29.10
N SER A 294 -8.59 11.25 29.30
CA SER A 294 -7.55 10.28 28.93
C SER A 294 -7.34 10.19 27.41
N THR A 295 -6.12 9.82 27.02
CA THR A 295 -5.82 9.35 25.66
C THR A 295 -6.21 7.88 25.54
N VAL A 296 -7.07 7.57 24.58
CA VAL A 296 -7.51 6.20 24.28
C VAL A 296 -7.04 5.83 22.88
N ILE A 297 -6.12 4.87 22.81
CA ILE A 297 -5.71 4.24 21.57
C ILE A 297 -6.65 3.05 21.36
N MET A 298 -7.64 3.28 20.49
CA MET A 298 -8.59 2.27 20.08
C MET A 298 -7.89 1.31 19.12
N LEU A 299 -7.51 0.16 19.66
CA LEU A 299 -6.92 -0.91 18.88
C LEU A 299 -7.99 -1.50 17.97
N GLY A 300 -7.58 -1.91 16.78
CA GLY A 300 -8.36 -2.84 15.98
C GLY A 300 -8.43 -4.23 16.59
N GLU A 301 -8.92 -5.17 15.80
CA GLU A 301 -8.59 -6.56 16.06
C GLU A 301 -7.07 -6.82 15.93
N PRO A 302 -6.53 -7.86 16.60
CA PRO A 302 -5.09 -8.14 16.59
C PRO A 302 -4.51 -8.32 15.19
N ASN A 303 -3.26 -7.90 14.98
CA ASN A 303 -2.52 -8.17 13.75
C ASN A 303 -2.50 -9.70 13.46
N PRO A 304 -2.92 -10.14 12.26
CA PRO A 304 -2.93 -11.54 11.88
C PRO A 304 -1.52 -12.14 11.84
N GLU A 305 -1.31 -13.24 12.55
CA GLU A 305 -0.02 -13.93 12.60
C GLU A 305 -0.18 -15.46 12.64
N LEU A 306 0.49 -16.13 11.73
CA LEU A 306 0.58 -17.58 11.64
C LEU A 306 2.04 -18.01 11.55
N GLU A 307 2.45 -18.92 12.42
CA GLU A 307 3.76 -19.57 12.35
C GLU A 307 3.60 -21.09 12.42
N VAL A 308 4.08 -21.77 11.38
CA VAL A 308 4.14 -23.23 11.29
C VAL A 308 5.61 -23.67 11.29
N ASP A 309 5.98 -24.49 12.27
CA ASP A 309 7.37 -24.96 12.43
C ASP A 309 7.78 -25.96 11.33
N ALA A 310 9.06 -26.33 11.31
CA ALA A 310 9.61 -27.25 10.31
C ALA A 310 9.00 -28.66 10.29
N ASN A 311 8.29 -29.08 11.36
CA ASN A 311 7.58 -30.36 11.41
C ASN A 311 6.12 -30.26 10.96
N GLY A 312 5.67 -29.07 10.54
CA GLY A 312 4.29 -28.77 10.19
C GLY A 312 3.40 -28.54 11.41
N VAL A 313 3.94 -28.13 12.56
CA VAL A 313 3.15 -27.83 13.77
C VAL A 313 2.83 -26.34 13.84
N ILE A 314 1.57 -25.99 14.09
CA ILE A 314 1.18 -24.59 14.36
C ILE A 314 1.75 -24.18 15.72
N VAL A 315 2.71 -23.26 15.72
CA VAL A 315 3.36 -22.73 16.93
C VAL A 315 2.91 -21.32 17.28
N LYS A 316 2.30 -20.60 16.33
CA LYS A 316 1.62 -19.32 16.56
C LYS A 316 0.40 -19.20 15.66
N LYS A 317 -0.71 -18.70 16.22
CA LYS A 317 -1.97 -18.43 15.53
C LYS A 317 -2.66 -17.27 16.26
N VAL A 318 -2.70 -16.11 15.64
CA VAL A 318 -3.36 -14.89 16.14
C VAL A 318 -4.17 -14.32 14.99
N ASN A 319 -5.45 -14.06 15.21
CA ASN A 319 -6.37 -13.49 14.21
C ASN A 319 -6.28 -14.10 12.79
N VAL A 320 -6.13 -15.43 12.71
CA VAL A 320 -6.06 -16.18 11.45
C VAL A 320 -6.93 -17.42 11.59
N ASP A 321 -7.82 -17.65 10.62
CA ASP A 321 -8.59 -18.88 10.52
C ASP A 321 -8.01 -19.84 9.48
N LEU A 322 -8.02 -21.13 9.81
CA LEU A 322 -7.43 -22.19 8.99
C LEU A 322 -8.51 -23.18 8.58
N LEU A 323 -8.40 -23.70 7.36
CA LEU A 323 -9.33 -24.71 6.85
C LEU A 323 -9.46 -25.90 7.82
N ASN A 324 -10.69 -26.41 7.96
CA ASN A 324 -11.07 -27.47 8.91
C ASN A 324 -10.95 -27.08 10.40
N GLY A 325 -10.79 -25.80 10.74
CA GLY A 325 -10.75 -25.33 12.12
C GLY A 325 -9.51 -25.82 12.88
N ARG A 326 -8.35 -25.81 12.21
CA ARG A 326 -7.06 -26.20 12.83
C ARG A 326 -6.65 -25.15 13.88
N GLU A 327 -6.12 -25.62 15.00
CA GLU A 327 -5.78 -24.81 16.18
C GLU A 327 -4.32 -24.95 16.59
N LEU A 328 -3.84 -24.05 17.45
CA LEU A 328 -2.49 -24.07 18.02
C LEU A 328 -2.10 -25.48 18.52
N GLY A 329 -0.94 -25.97 18.06
CA GLY A 329 -0.44 -27.32 18.36
C GLY A 329 -0.93 -28.43 17.41
N TYR A 330 -1.81 -28.14 16.45
CA TYR A 330 -2.13 -29.07 15.37
C TYR A 330 -0.90 -29.30 14.49
N GLN A 331 -0.71 -30.56 14.06
CA GLN A 331 0.37 -30.96 13.15
C GLN A 331 -0.23 -31.41 11.82
N TYR A 332 0.19 -30.75 10.74
CA TYR A 332 -0.14 -31.13 9.39
C TYR A 332 0.52 -32.47 9.01
N LEU A 333 -0.13 -33.27 8.17
CA LEU A 333 0.40 -34.51 7.59
C LEU A 333 1.21 -34.25 6.31
N PRO A 334 2.25 -35.04 5.98
CA PRO A 334 2.97 -34.91 4.72
C PRO A 334 2.03 -34.84 3.51
N GLY A 335 2.20 -33.79 2.68
CA GLY A 335 1.35 -33.51 1.52
C GLY A 335 0.00 -32.82 1.82
N GLU A 336 -0.23 -32.39 3.07
CA GLU A 336 -1.41 -31.60 3.46
C GLU A 336 -1.10 -30.10 3.41
N ASP A 337 -1.93 -29.32 2.71
CA ASP A 337 -1.70 -27.88 2.53
C ASP A 337 -2.19 -27.04 3.72
N ILE A 338 -1.43 -25.99 4.01
CA ILE A 338 -1.76 -24.90 4.94
C ILE A 338 -2.67 -23.92 4.20
N VAL A 339 -3.97 -24.16 4.30
CA VAL A 339 -4.98 -23.26 3.73
C VAL A 339 -5.39 -22.25 4.78
N VAL A 340 -4.97 -21.01 4.55
CA VAL A 340 -5.37 -19.81 5.29
C VAL A 340 -6.66 -19.30 4.67
N LEU A 341 -7.72 -19.18 5.48
CA LEU A 341 -9.01 -18.64 5.04
C LEU A 341 -8.91 -17.12 4.86
N ASP A 342 -10.02 -16.48 4.51
CA ASP A 342 -10.07 -15.03 4.36
C ASP A 342 -9.61 -14.35 5.67
N ILE A 343 -8.77 -13.33 5.51
CA ILE A 343 -8.32 -12.44 6.58
C ILE A 343 -8.89 -11.07 6.26
N ASP A 344 -9.90 -10.65 7.01
CA ASP A 344 -10.57 -9.36 6.82
C ASP A 344 -10.43 -8.52 8.08
N TYR A 345 -10.06 -7.25 7.94
CA TYR A 345 -10.22 -6.30 9.03
C TYR A 345 -11.69 -5.87 9.10
N ASP A 346 -12.47 -6.53 9.96
CA ASP A 346 -13.93 -6.38 10.04
C ASP A 346 -14.47 -6.10 11.45
N GLN A 347 -13.61 -6.07 12.47
CA GLN A 347 -14.04 -5.80 13.84
C GLN A 347 -13.87 -4.32 14.23
N ALA A 348 -14.99 -3.65 14.48
CA ALA A 348 -15.03 -2.27 14.93
C ALA A 348 -14.57 -2.12 16.39
N ALA A 349 -13.74 -1.10 16.64
CA ALA A 349 -13.36 -0.70 18.00
C ALA A 349 -14.54 0.05 18.68
N VAL A 350 -14.70 -0.16 19.99
CA VAL A 350 -15.86 0.36 20.74
C VAL A 350 -15.45 0.98 22.05
N ALA A 351 -15.80 2.24 22.28
CA ALA A 351 -15.76 2.84 23.60
C ALA A 351 -17.19 3.11 24.10
N GLU A 352 -17.51 2.71 25.32
CA GLU A 352 -18.80 2.98 25.98
C GLU A 352 -18.58 3.73 27.29
N PHE A 353 -19.31 4.82 27.46
CA PHE A 353 -19.43 5.56 28.72
C PHE A 353 -20.83 5.38 29.26
N TYR A 354 -20.98 4.72 30.40
CA TYR A 354 -22.28 4.35 30.93
C TYR A 354 -22.50 4.83 32.37
N GLY A 355 -23.62 5.52 32.56
CA GLY A 355 -24.12 5.93 33.88
C GLY A 355 -25.58 5.54 34.04
N ASN A 356 -25.88 4.61 34.95
CA ASN A 356 -27.23 4.05 35.05
C ASN A 356 -28.27 5.13 35.44
N PRO A 357 -29.45 5.15 34.81
CA PRO A 357 -30.55 6.02 35.22
C PRO A 357 -31.18 5.50 36.53
N ILE A 358 -31.71 6.42 37.34
CA ILE A 358 -32.45 6.09 38.57
C ILE A 358 -33.85 6.72 38.46
N SER A 359 -34.88 5.89 38.48
CA SER A 359 -36.25 6.40 38.31
C SER A 359 -36.77 7.08 39.58
N PRO A 360 -37.58 8.15 39.48
CA PRO A 360 -38.15 8.82 40.65
C PRO A 360 -39.04 7.95 41.56
N GLY A 361 -39.50 6.79 41.08
CA GLY A 361 -40.27 5.82 41.86
C GLY A 361 -39.44 4.76 42.58
N GLU A 362 -38.11 4.73 42.38
CA GLU A 362 -37.18 3.82 43.06
C GLU A 362 -36.69 4.36 44.41
N VAL A 363 -36.91 5.65 44.66
CA VAL A 363 -36.59 6.36 45.90
C VAL A 363 -37.87 6.94 46.47
N ASP A 364 -38.13 6.70 47.76
CA ASP A 364 -39.27 7.34 48.45
C ASP A 364 -39.03 8.86 48.50
N LYS A 365 -40.01 9.67 48.13
CA LYS A 365 -39.89 11.13 48.19
C LYS A 365 -40.40 11.60 49.55
N ASP A 366 -39.75 12.57 50.16
CA ASP A 366 -40.36 13.28 51.29
C ASP A 366 -41.66 13.94 50.80
N GLU A 367 -42.81 13.38 51.19
CA GLU A 367 -44.13 13.85 50.75
C GLU A 367 -44.41 15.31 51.14
N ASN A 368 -43.62 15.89 52.04
CA ASN A 368 -43.78 17.26 52.53
C ASN A 368 -42.77 18.25 51.93
N SER A 369 -41.86 17.77 51.07
CA SER A 369 -40.81 18.57 50.48
C SER A 369 -41.10 18.95 49.03
N ASN A 370 -40.89 20.23 48.70
CA ASN A 370 -40.74 20.73 47.33
C ASN A 370 -39.27 21.12 47.07
N ASP A 371 -38.33 20.56 47.86
CA ASP A 371 -36.92 20.89 47.77
C ASP A 371 -36.32 20.22 46.52
N PRO A 372 -35.73 20.97 45.58
CA PRO A 372 -34.98 20.37 44.47
C PRO A 372 -33.83 19.47 44.95
N GLU A 373 -33.34 19.62 46.20
CA GLU A 373 -32.34 18.70 46.80
C GLU A 373 -32.89 17.29 47.08
N ASP A 374 -34.21 17.07 46.96
CA ASP A 374 -34.84 15.75 47.05
C ASP A 374 -35.01 15.06 45.68
N GLU A 375 -34.62 15.71 44.58
CA GLU A 375 -34.51 15.05 43.27
C GLU A 375 -33.22 14.24 43.20
N VAL A 376 -33.33 13.01 42.68
CA VAL A 376 -32.15 12.17 42.44
C VAL A 376 -31.33 12.83 41.33
N PRO A 377 -30.02 13.11 41.55
CA PRO A 377 -29.16 13.67 40.52
C PRO A 377 -29.19 12.82 39.24
N ILE A 378 -28.97 13.43 38.09
CA ILE A 378 -28.84 12.71 36.81
C ILE A 378 -27.40 12.21 36.63
N SER A 379 -27.20 11.11 35.88
CA SER A 379 -25.85 10.68 35.49
C SER A 379 -25.22 11.68 34.51
N GLN A 380 -23.90 11.91 34.61
CA GLN A 380 -23.23 12.94 33.83
C GLN A 380 -21.80 12.58 33.43
N ILE A 381 -21.36 13.10 32.28
CA ILE A 381 -19.98 13.04 31.75
C ILE A 381 -19.48 14.43 31.38
N TRP A 382 -18.18 14.71 31.55
CA TRP A 382 -17.54 15.95 31.06
C TRP A 382 -16.02 15.77 30.84
N GLY A 383 -15.40 16.69 30.08
CA GLY A 383 -13.99 16.64 29.68
C GLY A 383 -13.67 17.66 28.57
N ASN A 384 -12.43 18.13 28.48
CA ASN A 384 -12.00 19.12 27.49
C ASN A 384 -10.60 18.84 26.87
N ALA A 385 -10.00 17.69 27.18
CA ALA A 385 -8.66 17.32 26.71
C ALA A 385 -8.54 15.82 26.35
N GLY A 386 -9.67 15.13 26.16
CA GLY A 386 -9.64 13.73 25.73
C GLY A 386 -9.11 13.59 24.30
N LEU A 387 -8.44 12.49 24.00
CA LEU A 387 -7.98 12.13 22.66
C LEU A 387 -8.32 10.67 22.37
N PHE A 388 -8.93 10.41 21.21
CA PHE A 388 -9.12 9.07 20.69
C PHE A 388 -8.27 8.85 19.44
N GLU A 389 -7.28 7.97 19.52
CA GLU A 389 -6.51 7.49 18.38
C GLU A 389 -7.15 6.23 17.82
N MET A 390 -7.44 6.23 16.52
CA MET A 390 -8.30 5.24 15.87
C MET A 390 -7.58 4.63 14.69
N GLN A 391 -7.21 3.37 14.80
CA GLN A 391 -6.44 2.66 13.79
C GLN A 391 -7.35 1.96 12.76
N HIS A 392 -7.16 2.27 11.48
CA HIS A 392 -8.03 1.81 10.37
C HIS A 392 -7.39 0.75 9.46
N THR A 393 -6.10 0.45 9.67
CA THR A 393 -5.38 -0.64 9.00
C THR A 393 -4.48 -1.36 10.00
N TRP A 394 -4.17 -2.63 9.76
CA TRP A 394 -3.18 -3.35 10.58
C TRP A 394 -1.77 -2.80 10.38
N ASP A 395 -0.88 -3.04 11.33
CA ASP A 395 0.55 -2.79 11.14
C ASP A 395 1.16 -3.85 10.21
N ASP A 396 0.73 -5.11 10.38
CA ASP A 396 1.23 -6.24 9.62
C ASP A 396 0.23 -7.40 9.54
N VAL A 397 0.45 -8.26 8.54
CA VAL A 397 -0.14 -9.59 8.36
C VAL A 397 1.04 -10.53 8.11
N LEU A 398 1.36 -11.39 9.07
CA LEU A 398 2.58 -12.22 9.04
C LEU A 398 2.22 -13.70 8.95
N LEU A 399 2.38 -14.30 7.77
CA LEU A 399 2.12 -15.72 7.53
C LEU A 399 3.45 -16.41 7.21
N THR A 400 3.97 -17.22 8.13
CA THR A 400 5.27 -17.87 7.99
C THR A 400 5.16 -19.39 8.15
N ASN A 401 5.74 -20.12 7.20
CA ASN A 401 5.80 -21.57 7.21
C ASN A 401 7.24 -22.05 6.98
N TYR A 402 7.74 -22.84 7.92
CA TYR A 402 9.07 -23.47 7.85
C TYR A 402 9.00 -24.94 7.41
N SER A 403 7.81 -25.48 7.16
CA SER A 403 7.60 -26.89 6.82
C SER A 403 7.66 -27.16 5.31
N ASP A 404 7.56 -28.43 4.95
CA ASP A 404 7.46 -28.92 3.57
C ASP A 404 6.03 -28.89 3.00
N ARG A 405 5.11 -28.11 3.59
CA ARG A 405 3.71 -27.98 3.16
C ARG A 405 3.49 -26.73 2.36
N ASN A 406 2.69 -26.82 1.29
CA ASN A 406 2.29 -25.62 0.55
C ASN A 406 1.46 -24.70 1.45
N MET A 407 1.56 -23.40 1.19
CA MET A 407 0.70 -22.40 1.79
C MET A 407 -0.25 -21.87 0.73
N ILE A 408 -1.55 -21.96 1.00
CA ILE A 408 -2.60 -21.38 0.15
C ILE A 408 -3.21 -20.25 0.96
N THR A 409 -3.19 -19.04 0.41
CA THR A 409 -3.80 -17.86 1.02
C THR A 409 -5.02 -17.44 0.22
N ASN A 410 -6.13 -17.16 0.90
CA ASN A 410 -7.33 -16.62 0.25
C ASN A 410 -7.31 -15.09 0.31
N ARG A 411 -8.46 -14.42 0.49
CA ARG A 411 -8.53 -12.96 0.52
C ARG A 411 -7.77 -12.41 1.73
N ILE A 412 -7.04 -11.33 1.54
CA ILE A 412 -6.47 -10.51 2.62
C ILE A 412 -6.93 -9.07 2.40
N ASP A 413 -7.76 -8.54 3.28
CA ASP A 413 -8.18 -7.14 3.28
C ASP A 413 -7.72 -6.46 4.58
N VAL A 414 -6.74 -5.56 4.45
CA VAL A 414 -6.08 -4.94 5.62
C VAL A 414 -6.81 -3.70 6.13
N HIS A 415 -7.86 -3.25 5.43
CA HIS A 415 -8.57 -2.02 5.76
C HIS A 415 -9.85 -2.31 6.53
N ASN A 416 -10.03 -1.64 7.66
CA ASN A 416 -11.24 -1.76 8.47
C ASN A 416 -12.47 -1.29 7.70
N THR A 417 -13.36 -2.23 7.39
CA THR A 417 -14.63 -1.94 6.71
C THR A 417 -15.79 -1.68 7.68
N ALA A 418 -15.58 -1.87 8.99
CA ALA A 418 -16.57 -1.68 10.03
C ALA A 418 -16.51 -0.28 10.65
N THR A 419 -17.66 0.21 11.13
CA THR A 419 -17.76 1.52 11.77
C THR A 419 -17.42 1.42 13.27
N SER A 420 -16.23 1.91 13.66
CA SER A 420 -15.87 2.14 15.06
C SER A 420 -16.81 3.15 15.71
N ARG A 421 -17.10 2.96 17.01
CA ARG A 421 -18.09 3.79 17.73
C ARG A 421 -17.64 4.23 19.12
N ILE A 422 -18.12 5.40 19.51
CA ILE A 422 -18.07 5.91 20.89
C ILE A 422 -19.51 6.11 21.35
N ASP A 423 -19.99 5.27 22.24
CA ASP A 423 -21.33 5.32 22.81
C ASP A 423 -21.30 6.10 24.14
N VAL A 424 -22.01 7.22 24.20
CA VAL A 424 -22.15 8.05 25.41
C VAL A 424 -23.56 7.88 25.96
N VAL A 425 -23.67 7.06 27.00
CA VAL A 425 -24.95 6.58 27.57
C VAL A 425 -25.09 7.12 29.00
N VAL A 426 -25.25 8.45 29.10
CA VAL A 426 -25.50 9.18 30.35
C VAL A 426 -26.64 10.19 30.18
N GLU A 427 -27.24 10.66 31.27
CA GLU A 427 -28.39 11.56 31.23
C GLU A 427 -28.03 13.03 30.92
N ASN A 428 -26.77 13.45 31.16
CA ASN A 428 -26.29 14.80 30.89
C ASN A 428 -24.89 14.81 30.25
N VAL A 429 -24.82 15.37 29.04
CA VAL A 429 -23.59 15.63 28.28
C VAL A 429 -23.54 17.15 28.00
N PRO A 430 -22.76 17.93 28.78
CA PRO A 430 -22.71 19.38 28.67
C PRO A 430 -21.88 19.84 27.47
N GLY A 431 -22.05 21.10 27.05
CA GLY A 431 -21.26 21.73 25.98
C GLY A 431 -21.80 21.53 24.55
N PRO A 432 -21.07 22.02 23.54
CA PRO A 432 -19.73 22.63 23.63
C PRO A 432 -19.73 24.07 24.17
N VAL A 433 -18.58 24.54 24.67
CA VAL A 433 -18.38 25.93 25.16
C VAL A 433 -17.04 26.51 24.71
N ASP A 434 -16.97 27.84 24.51
CA ASP A 434 -15.70 28.50 24.10
C ASP A 434 -14.68 28.69 25.26
N SER A 435 -15.07 28.36 26.49
CA SER A 435 -14.26 28.59 27.69
C SER A 435 -14.48 27.46 28.72
N PRO A 436 -13.44 26.69 29.07
CA PRO A 436 -12.04 26.82 28.65
C PRO A 436 -11.84 26.56 27.14
N THR A 437 -10.72 27.02 26.58
CA THR A 437 -10.39 26.71 25.18
C THR A 437 -10.15 25.21 25.01
N ASN A 438 -10.37 24.67 23.81
CA ASN A 438 -10.10 23.25 23.50
C ASN A 438 -8.69 22.82 23.96
N ASN A 439 -8.56 21.57 24.39
CA ASN A 439 -7.33 20.96 24.90
C ASN A 439 -6.72 21.65 26.13
N VAL A 440 -7.58 22.25 26.96
CA VAL A 440 -7.19 22.75 28.29
C VAL A 440 -7.82 21.85 29.35
N PRO A 441 -7.02 21.02 30.05
CA PRO A 441 -7.54 20.07 31.04
C PRO A 441 -8.39 20.74 32.11
N LEU A 442 -9.52 20.12 32.43
CA LEU A 442 -10.40 20.55 33.50
C LEU A 442 -9.81 20.15 34.86
N ILE A 443 -9.91 21.05 35.83
CA ILE A 443 -9.48 20.71 37.19
C ILE A 443 -10.45 19.63 37.72
N PRO A 444 -9.96 18.47 38.22
CA PRO A 444 -10.80 17.44 38.81
C PRO A 444 -11.38 17.92 40.16
N VAL A 445 -12.40 18.76 40.12
CA VAL A 445 -13.12 19.23 41.31
C VAL A 445 -14.32 18.33 41.60
N TRP A 446 -14.72 18.31 42.87
CA TRP A 446 -15.73 17.40 43.43
C TRP A 446 -17.07 18.07 43.69
N ALA A 447 -17.32 19.22 43.05
CA ALA A 447 -18.37 20.12 43.49
C ALA A 447 -19.23 20.76 42.39
N ASP A 448 -18.90 20.61 41.10
CA ASP A 448 -19.71 21.18 40.02
C ASP A 448 -19.72 20.23 38.82
N SER A 449 -20.90 20.04 38.24
CA SER A 449 -21.05 19.50 36.87
C SER A 449 -20.10 20.24 35.93
N GLY A 450 -19.39 19.50 35.08
CA GLY A 450 -18.56 20.11 34.05
C GLY A 450 -19.38 20.95 33.08
N VAL A 451 -18.73 21.90 32.42
CA VAL A 451 -19.37 22.82 31.46
C VAL A 451 -19.35 22.30 30.03
N THR A 452 -18.53 21.28 29.73
CA THR A 452 -18.37 20.73 28.39
C THR A 452 -17.88 19.28 28.37
N PHE A 453 -18.19 18.57 27.30
CA PHE A 453 -17.62 17.27 26.93
C PHE A 453 -17.17 17.32 25.47
N GLU A 454 -15.88 17.56 25.27
CA GLU A 454 -15.21 17.70 23.98
C GLU A 454 -13.93 16.84 23.99
N PHE A 455 -13.58 16.28 22.84
CA PHE A 455 -12.35 15.49 22.64
C PHE A 455 -11.89 15.52 21.18
N ASP A 456 -10.59 15.34 21.00
CA ASP A 456 -9.96 15.20 19.68
C ASP A 456 -10.00 13.74 19.20
N VAL A 457 -10.01 13.58 17.88
CA VAL A 457 -9.99 12.28 17.21
C VAL A 457 -8.82 12.27 16.22
N ASP A 458 -7.97 11.25 16.31
CA ASP A 458 -6.88 11.05 15.38
C ASP A 458 -7.07 9.73 14.60
N HIS A 459 -7.10 9.81 13.28
CA HIS A 459 -7.24 8.65 12.40
C HIS A 459 -5.87 8.17 11.93
N ILE A 460 -5.49 6.95 12.33
CA ILE A 460 -4.21 6.34 12.03
C ILE A 460 -4.39 5.27 10.95
N TYR A 461 -3.59 5.36 9.89
CA TYR A 461 -3.52 4.39 8.79
C TYR A 461 -2.09 3.88 8.64
N PRO A 462 -1.66 2.89 9.45
CA PRO A 462 -0.36 2.27 9.26
C PRO A 462 -0.21 1.71 7.84
N LYS A 463 1.01 1.79 7.30
CA LYS A 463 1.35 1.17 6.03
C LYS A 463 1.55 -0.33 6.26
N THR A 464 0.49 -1.12 6.09
CA THR A 464 0.50 -2.53 6.45
C THR A 464 1.57 -3.31 5.69
N LEU A 465 2.37 -4.09 6.41
CA LEU A 465 3.23 -5.11 5.82
C LEU A 465 2.46 -6.42 5.71
N VAL A 466 2.06 -6.81 4.50
CA VAL A 466 1.56 -8.17 4.24
C VAL A 466 2.76 -9.04 3.86
N ALA A 467 3.16 -9.97 4.72
CA ALA A 467 4.28 -10.87 4.48
C ALA A 467 3.80 -12.33 4.47
N ILE A 468 3.87 -12.97 3.29
CA ILE A 468 3.51 -14.38 3.08
C ILE A 468 4.79 -15.13 2.75
N GLN A 469 5.21 -16.05 3.63
CA GLN A 469 6.56 -16.58 3.61
C GLN A 469 6.62 -18.10 3.80
N ASN A 470 7.28 -18.77 2.87
CA ASN A 470 7.78 -20.13 3.01
C ASN A 470 9.30 -20.05 3.16
N LEU A 471 9.80 -20.44 4.34
CA LEU A 471 11.20 -20.31 4.74
C LEU A 471 11.84 -21.68 5.00
N LEU A 472 11.40 -22.71 4.28
CA LEU A 472 12.04 -24.02 4.31
C LEU A 472 13.50 -23.89 3.82
N ASP A 473 14.42 -24.63 4.44
CA ASP A 473 15.82 -24.65 4.03
C ASP A 473 15.96 -25.01 2.53
N PRO A 474 16.56 -24.15 1.68
CA PRO A 474 16.74 -24.40 0.25
C PRO A 474 17.49 -25.71 -0.08
N ALA A 475 18.23 -26.28 0.88
CA ALA A 475 18.89 -27.57 0.71
C ALA A 475 17.91 -28.76 0.59
N VAL A 476 16.63 -28.57 0.91
CA VAL A 476 15.58 -29.60 0.80
C VAL A 476 15.00 -29.60 -0.60
N ILE A 477 15.18 -30.70 -1.34
CA ILE A 477 14.69 -30.85 -2.73
C ILE A 477 13.15 -30.95 -2.74
N GLY A 478 12.51 -30.11 -3.56
CA GLY A 478 11.05 -30.08 -3.74
C GLY A 478 10.35 -29.24 -2.68
N GLY A 479 10.60 -27.94 -2.68
CA GLY A 479 10.07 -26.99 -1.70
C GLY A 479 8.56 -26.73 -1.83
N PRO A 480 7.94 -26.20 -0.78
CA PRO A 480 6.51 -25.88 -0.77
C PRO A 480 6.20 -24.67 -1.64
N ASN A 481 5.07 -24.68 -2.32
CA ASN A 481 4.57 -23.52 -3.08
C ASN A 481 3.79 -22.55 -2.18
N ILE A 482 3.74 -21.30 -2.60
CA ILE A 482 2.77 -20.31 -2.12
C ILE A 482 1.75 -20.10 -3.24
N SER A 483 0.47 -20.35 -2.97
CA SER A 483 -0.63 -20.06 -3.89
C SER A 483 -1.48 -18.92 -3.36
N LEU A 484 -1.62 -17.88 -4.17
CA LEU A 484 -2.46 -16.72 -3.92
C LEU A 484 -3.84 -16.98 -4.53
N ASN A 485 -4.77 -17.51 -3.73
CA ASN A 485 -6.10 -17.96 -4.17
C ASN A 485 -7.22 -16.93 -3.88
N GLY A 486 -6.87 -15.75 -3.41
CA GLY A 486 -7.79 -14.64 -3.22
C GLY A 486 -7.09 -13.29 -3.37
N ASN A 487 -7.89 -12.23 -3.45
CA ASN A 487 -7.38 -10.88 -3.66
C ASN A 487 -6.68 -10.35 -2.40
N ILE A 488 -5.60 -9.59 -2.59
CA ILE A 488 -4.88 -8.90 -1.52
C ILE A 488 -5.13 -7.39 -1.69
N GLU A 489 -5.88 -6.81 -0.77
CA GLU A 489 -6.16 -5.38 -0.70
C GLU A 489 -5.24 -4.74 0.35
N ASN A 490 -4.11 -4.17 -0.10
CA ASN A 490 -3.09 -3.53 0.73
C ASN A 490 -2.65 -2.18 0.16
N VAL A 491 -3.63 -1.33 -0.16
CA VAL A 491 -3.52 -0.08 -0.93
C VAL A 491 -2.37 0.84 -0.50
N LEU A 492 -2.18 1.05 0.81
CA LEU A 492 -1.17 1.98 1.34
C LEU A 492 0.19 1.32 1.63
N GLY A 493 0.20 0.00 1.70
CA GLY A 493 1.25 -0.79 2.33
C GLY A 493 2.18 -1.49 1.35
N ARG A 494 2.95 -2.43 1.90
CA ARG A 494 3.89 -3.29 1.19
C ARG A 494 3.40 -4.73 1.24
N THR A 495 3.33 -5.37 0.08
CA THR A 495 3.07 -6.81 -0.03
C THR A 495 4.35 -7.53 -0.40
N LEU A 496 4.84 -8.38 0.51
CA LEU A 496 6.00 -9.24 0.36
C LEU A 496 5.55 -10.70 0.28
N VAL A 497 5.86 -11.37 -0.82
CA VAL A 497 5.70 -12.82 -0.94
C VAL A 497 7.08 -13.44 -1.16
N ASN A 498 7.51 -14.28 -0.22
CA ASN A 498 8.85 -14.85 -0.23
C ASN A 498 8.79 -16.39 -0.13
N ASN A 499 9.34 -17.07 -1.11
CA ASN A 499 9.41 -18.53 -1.16
C ASN A 499 10.82 -19.00 -1.48
N THR A 500 11.49 -19.59 -0.51
CA THR A 500 12.91 -19.96 -0.63
C THR A 500 13.19 -21.19 -1.50
N SER A 501 12.18 -22.02 -1.81
CA SER A 501 12.42 -23.33 -2.43
C SER A 501 11.33 -23.85 -3.38
N GLY A 502 10.22 -23.12 -3.52
CA GLY A 502 9.12 -23.46 -4.43
C GLY A 502 8.58 -22.24 -5.16
N ASP A 503 7.47 -22.41 -5.86
CA ASP A 503 6.88 -21.39 -6.72
C ASP A 503 5.98 -20.41 -5.94
N ILE A 504 5.77 -19.21 -6.50
CA ILE A 504 4.70 -18.28 -6.13
C ILE A 504 3.68 -18.27 -7.26
N LEU A 505 2.46 -18.75 -6.99
CA LEU A 505 1.45 -19.03 -7.99
C LEU A 505 0.18 -18.19 -7.77
N SER A 506 -0.46 -17.77 -8.86
CA SER A 506 -1.80 -17.17 -8.85
C SER A 506 -2.89 -18.25 -8.98
N GLY A 507 -3.83 -18.28 -8.04
CA GLY A 507 -4.90 -19.26 -7.93
C GLY A 507 -4.46 -20.63 -7.41
N ASP A 508 -5.44 -21.48 -7.06
CA ASP A 508 -5.20 -22.91 -6.82
C ASP A 508 -5.07 -23.67 -8.15
N ILE A 509 -4.01 -24.47 -8.30
CA ILE A 509 -3.83 -25.41 -9.42
C ILE A 509 -5.02 -26.37 -9.55
N LEU A 510 -5.73 -26.67 -8.46
CA LEU A 510 -6.84 -27.62 -8.44
C LEU A 510 -8.13 -27.10 -9.08
N ASP A 511 -8.30 -25.79 -9.26
CA ASP A 511 -9.48 -25.20 -9.92
C ASP A 511 -9.39 -25.26 -11.47
N GLY A 512 -8.28 -25.78 -12.00
CA GLY A 512 -8.06 -25.97 -13.43
C GLY A 512 -7.69 -24.66 -14.17
N PRO A 513 -7.66 -24.67 -15.51
CA PRO A 513 -7.18 -23.54 -16.32
C PRO A 513 -8.11 -22.30 -16.30
N TYR A 514 -9.17 -22.32 -15.49
CA TYR A 514 -10.13 -21.22 -15.32
C TYR A 514 -10.13 -20.64 -13.89
N ALA A 515 -9.10 -20.95 -13.08
CA ALA A 515 -8.95 -20.33 -11.78
C ALA A 515 -8.91 -18.80 -11.93
N THR A 516 -9.65 -18.09 -11.09
CA THR A 516 -9.65 -16.62 -11.08
C THR A 516 -8.26 -16.13 -10.68
N ILE A 517 -7.65 -15.28 -11.51
CA ILE A 517 -6.37 -14.62 -11.21
C ILE A 517 -6.57 -13.75 -9.97
N ALA A 518 -5.78 -14.00 -8.93
CA ALA A 518 -5.79 -13.19 -7.73
C ALA A 518 -5.23 -11.79 -8.03
N VAL A 519 -5.94 -10.77 -7.56
CA VAL A 519 -5.56 -9.37 -7.71
C VAL A 519 -4.81 -8.91 -6.47
N ILE A 520 -3.62 -8.34 -6.64
CA ILE A 520 -2.88 -7.65 -5.57
C ILE A 520 -2.99 -6.13 -5.78
N ARG A 521 -3.59 -5.40 -4.85
CA ARG A 521 -3.60 -3.92 -4.84
C ARG A 521 -2.65 -3.44 -3.76
N THR A 522 -1.55 -2.79 -4.14
CA THR A 522 -0.52 -2.38 -3.16
C THR A 522 0.28 -1.16 -3.61
N ASN A 523 0.96 -0.47 -2.69
CA ASN A 523 1.89 0.60 -3.06
C ASN A 523 3.29 0.05 -3.39
N ILE A 524 3.74 -0.95 -2.63
CA ILE A 524 5.04 -1.61 -2.82
C ILE A 524 4.83 -3.11 -2.97
N LEU A 525 5.30 -3.69 -4.08
CA LEU A 525 5.22 -5.12 -4.34
C LEU A 525 6.62 -5.73 -4.38
N ASP A 526 6.87 -6.71 -3.51
CA ASP A 526 8.10 -7.50 -3.52
C ASP A 526 7.78 -8.99 -3.60
N LEU A 527 8.27 -9.63 -4.66
CA LEU A 527 8.08 -11.06 -4.91
C LEU A 527 9.45 -11.74 -5.00
N ASN A 528 9.65 -12.81 -4.24
CA ASN A 528 10.92 -13.52 -4.22
C ASN A 528 10.70 -15.04 -4.23
N ALA A 529 11.16 -15.73 -5.27
CA ALA A 529 11.10 -17.18 -5.41
C ALA A 529 12.48 -17.74 -5.75
N ASP A 530 13.39 -17.80 -4.78
CA ASP A 530 14.83 -18.11 -4.95
C ASP A 530 15.14 -19.29 -5.89
N LEU A 531 14.33 -20.36 -5.86
CA LEU A 531 14.50 -21.58 -6.66
C LEU A 531 13.29 -21.93 -7.55
N GLY A 532 12.27 -21.07 -7.57
CA GLY A 532 10.99 -21.33 -8.19
C GLY A 532 10.59 -20.29 -9.22
N ASN A 533 9.40 -20.50 -9.79
CA ASN A 533 8.75 -19.54 -10.67
C ASN A 533 7.96 -18.50 -9.85
N ILE A 534 7.84 -17.28 -10.37
CA ILE A 534 6.80 -16.33 -9.99
C ILE A 534 5.79 -16.29 -11.14
N GLY A 535 4.54 -16.68 -10.86
CA GLY A 535 3.59 -16.99 -11.92
C GLY A 535 3.94 -18.28 -12.64
N LEU A 536 3.32 -18.53 -13.80
CA LEU A 536 3.60 -19.70 -14.63
C LEU A 536 3.33 -19.41 -16.11
N VAL A 537 4.24 -19.84 -16.96
CA VAL A 537 3.99 -20.09 -18.39
C VAL A 537 4.24 -21.59 -18.62
N GLU A 538 3.35 -22.29 -19.34
CA GLU A 538 3.59 -23.67 -19.77
C GLU A 538 4.58 -23.70 -20.94
N ASP A 539 5.43 -24.74 -21.04
CA ASP A 539 6.48 -24.88 -22.06
C ASP A 539 6.03 -24.68 -23.52
N ASP A 540 4.74 -24.86 -23.83
CA ASP A 540 4.17 -24.66 -25.17
C ASP A 540 3.49 -23.29 -25.35
N GLY A 541 3.63 -22.39 -24.38
CA GLY A 541 3.01 -21.07 -24.32
C GLY A 541 1.47 -21.10 -24.21
N SER A 542 0.85 -22.28 -24.04
CA SER A 542 -0.61 -22.41 -24.14
C SER A 542 -1.36 -21.92 -22.90
N VAL A 543 -0.67 -21.81 -21.77
CA VAL A 543 -1.21 -21.33 -20.49
C VAL A 543 -0.24 -20.34 -19.87
N ARG A 544 -0.70 -19.10 -19.68
CA ARG A 544 -0.01 -18.03 -18.94
C ARG A 544 -0.82 -17.64 -17.72
N ARG A 545 -0.24 -17.74 -16.53
CA ARG A 545 -0.82 -17.39 -15.23
C ARG A 545 0.10 -16.43 -14.50
N ALA A 546 -0.05 -15.15 -14.80
CA ALA A 546 0.72 -14.09 -14.16
C ALA A 546 0.26 -13.80 -12.73
N ILE A 547 1.17 -13.24 -11.93
CA ILE A 547 0.76 -12.48 -10.73
C ILE A 547 0.28 -11.11 -11.20
N TRP A 548 -1.00 -10.80 -10.96
CA TRP A 548 -1.63 -9.56 -11.40
C TRP A 548 -1.64 -8.52 -10.28
N ALA A 549 -1.06 -7.34 -10.54
CA ALA A 549 -0.93 -6.29 -9.55
C ALA A 549 -1.42 -4.91 -10.03
N GLU A 550 -2.28 -4.27 -9.24
CA GLU A 550 -2.55 -2.83 -9.34
C GLU A 550 -1.68 -2.07 -8.32
N LEU A 551 -0.77 -1.25 -8.83
CA LEU A 551 0.21 -0.49 -8.05
C LEU A 551 -0.32 0.91 -7.75
N ILE A 552 -0.52 1.25 -6.49
CA ILE A 552 -1.16 2.50 -6.09
C ILE A 552 -0.11 3.54 -5.69
N SER A 553 -0.07 4.69 -6.38
CA SER A 553 0.64 5.87 -5.85
C SER A 553 -0.33 6.79 -5.11
N TYR A 554 0.04 7.24 -3.91
CA TYR A 554 -0.84 8.05 -3.06
C TYR A 554 -0.06 9.12 -2.27
N ARG A 555 -0.79 10.05 -1.64
CA ARG A 555 -0.19 10.98 -0.66
C ARG A 555 -0.62 10.61 0.74
N ASP A 556 0.31 10.67 1.69
CA ASP A 556 -0.05 10.51 3.09
C ASP A 556 -0.82 11.75 3.64
N ARG A 557 -1.21 11.70 4.92
CA ARG A 557 -1.92 12.81 5.58
C ARG A 557 -1.14 14.13 5.56
N THR A 558 0.20 14.07 5.52
CA THR A 558 1.07 15.26 5.44
C THR A 558 1.21 15.80 4.02
N GLY A 559 0.72 15.07 3.01
CA GLY A 559 0.86 15.39 1.60
C GLY A 559 2.13 14.83 0.95
N THR A 560 2.89 13.98 1.64
CA THR A 560 4.10 13.34 1.08
C THR A 560 3.70 12.27 0.07
N LEU A 561 4.32 12.31 -1.12
CA LEU A 561 4.08 11.34 -2.18
C LEU A 561 4.75 10.00 -1.83
N ASN A 562 3.97 8.92 -1.90
CA ASN A 562 4.45 7.55 -1.85
C ASN A 562 4.40 7.02 -3.28
N GLU A 563 5.58 6.90 -3.87
CA GLU A 563 5.77 6.38 -5.22
C GLU A 563 5.54 4.87 -5.25
N ILE A 564 5.25 4.36 -6.45
CA ILE A 564 5.18 2.92 -6.71
C ILE A 564 6.59 2.34 -6.66
N ALA A 565 6.73 1.14 -6.10
CA ALA A 565 7.94 0.35 -6.19
C ALA A 565 7.62 -1.12 -6.39
N VAL A 566 8.31 -1.75 -7.33
CA VAL A 566 8.19 -3.19 -7.62
C VAL A 566 9.58 -3.79 -7.68
N THR A 567 9.80 -4.85 -6.90
CA THR A 567 10.92 -5.75 -7.08
C THR A 567 10.43 -7.19 -7.22
N ALA A 568 10.98 -7.93 -8.17
CA ALA A 568 10.67 -9.34 -8.31
C ALA A 568 11.91 -10.13 -8.71
N GLU A 569 12.14 -11.26 -8.04
CA GLU A 569 13.25 -12.17 -8.32
C GLU A 569 12.74 -13.62 -8.31
N ALA A 570 12.92 -14.31 -9.43
CA ALA A 570 12.61 -15.73 -9.58
C ALA A 570 13.89 -16.50 -9.93
N GLY A 571 14.05 -17.69 -9.35
CA GLY A 571 15.14 -18.61 -9.71
C GLY A 571 14.95 -19.27 -11.07
N LYS A 572 13.78 -19.10 -11.68
CA LYS A 572 13.36 -19.59 -12.99
C LYS A 572 12.54 -18.49 -13.68
N ASP A 573 11.28 -18.72 -14.05
CA ASP A 573 10.44 -17.77 -14.78
C ASP A 573 9.81 -16.69 -13.87
N LEU A 574 9.70 -15.48 -14.39
CA LEU A 574 9.00 -14.36 -13.77
C LEU A 574 7.87 -13.87 -14.69
N VAL A 575 6.62 -14.13 -14.31
CA VAL A 575 5.42 -13.85 -15.11
C VAL A 575 4.49 -12.89 -14.37
N LEU A 576 4.41 -11.63 -14.82
CA LEU A 576 3.68 -10.55 -14.14
C LEU A 576 2.73 -9.78 -15.07
N ASP A 577 1.64 -9.29 -14.49
CA ASP A 577 0.76 -8.30 -15.11
C ASP A 577 0.69 -7.06 -14.23
N LEU A 578 1.03 -5.89 -14.78
CA LEU A 578 1.15 -4.66 -14.01
C LEU A 578 0.16 -3.60 -14.51
N THR A 579 -0.56 -3.00 -13.57
CA THR A 579 -1.38 -1.80 -13.77
C THR A 579 -0.94 -0.74 -12.77
N ALA A 580 -0.47 0.42 -13.21
CA ALA A 580 -0.21 1.53 -12.31
C ALA A 580 -1.46 2.41 -12.13
N ASN A 581 -1.82 2.75 -10.89
CA ASN A 581 -2.97 3.59 -10.57
C ASN A 581 -2.55 4.81 -9.71
N ARG A 582 -2.63 6.00 -10.29
CA ARG A 582 -2.34 7.26 -9.60
C ARG A 582 -3.53 7.76 -8.82
N ARG A 583 -3.45 7.63 -7.50
CA ARG A 583 -4.40 8.16 -6.51
C ARG A 583 -3.83 9.32 -5.69
N SER A 584 -2.68 9.87 -6.10
CA SER A 584 -1.94 10.91 -5.37
C SER A 584 -2.36 12.35 -5.70
N SER A 585 -3.16 12.58 -6.75
CA SER A 585 -3.46 13.92 -7.28
C SER A 585 -4.95 14.26 -7.20
N ALA A 586 -5.26 15.50 -6.81
CA ALA A 586 -6.63 16.02 -6.83
C ALA A 586 -7.08 16.45 -8.25
N THR A 587 -6.13 16.65 -9.16
CA THR A 587 -6.35 17.02 -10.56
C THR A 587 -5.80 15.93 -11.46
N LEU A 588 -6.60 15.52 -12.43
CA LEU A 588 -6.28 14.46 -13.40
C LEU A 588 -5.60 15.04 -14.65
N GLY A 589 -4.92 14.20 -15.42
CA GLY A 589 -4.40 14.48 -16.76
C GLY A 589 -2.92 14.86 -16.84
N ALA A 590 -2.16 14.78 -15.74
CA ALA A 590 -0.72 14.98 -15.79
C ALA A 590 0.00 13.72 -16.34
N PRO A 591 1.13 13.84 -17.06
CA PRO A 591 1.92 12.69 -17.47
C PRO A 591 2.26 11.79 -16.27
N MET A 592 2.25 10.48 -16.48
CA MET A 592 2.57 9.48 -15.46
C MET A 592 3.85 8.75 -15.83
N ILE A 593 4.81 8.73 -14.91
CA ILE A 593 6.01 7.91 -15.01
C ILE A 593 5.91 6.83 -13.95
N VAL A 594 6.07 5.57 -14.34
CA VAL A 594 6.03 4.41 -13.46
C VAL A 594 7.44 3.85 -13.36
N GLN A 595 7.94 3.71 -12.13
CA GLN A 595 9.28 3.19 -11.88
C GLN A 595 9.16 1.73 -11.42
N ILE A 596 9.75 0.82 -12.18
CA ILE A 596 9.91 -0.60 -11.84
C ILE A 596 11.39 -0.79 -11.48
N ALA A 597 11.66 -1.19 -10.23
CA ALA A 597 13.01 -1.09 -9.68
C ALA A 597 13.92 -2.23 -10.14
N SER A 598 13.44 -3.47 -10.13
CA SER A 598 14.20 -4.62 -10.62
C SER A 598 13.28 -5.82 -10.89
N LEU A 599 13.47 -6.47 -12.04
CA LEU A 599 12.82 -7.72 -12.43
C LEU A 599 13.91 -8.70 -12.87
N ARG A 600 14.04 -9.83 -12.16
CA ARG A 600 15.14 -10.78 -12.39
C ARG A 600 14.60 -12.20 -12.42
N ALA A 601 14.98 -12.97 -13.44
CA ALA A 601 14.54 -14.33 -13.65
C ALA A 601 15.74 -15.20 -14.04
N GLY A 602 15.84 -16.39 -13.45
CA GLY A 602 16.86 -17.38 -13.82
C GLY A 602 16.68 -17.95 -15.23
N ASP A 603 15.47 -17.85 -15.77
CA ASP A 603 15.07 -18.29 -17.10
C ASP A 603 14.43 -17.08 -17.82
N ASP A 604 13.09 -17.00 -17.91
CA ASP A 604 12.40 -15.93 -18.65
C ASP A 604 11.81 -14.81 -17.77
N VAL A 605 11.83 -13.57 -18.27
CA VAL A 605 10.98 -12.48 -17.79
C VAL A 605 9.82 -12.27 -18.76
N ASP A 606 8.58 -12.46 -18.32
CA ASP A 606 7.35 -12.17 -19.07
C ASP A 606 6.48 -11.15 -18.31
N VAL A 607 6.34 -9.96 -18.88
CA VAL A 607 5.54 -8.87 -18.32
C VAL A 607 4.54 -8.35 -19.33
N VAL A 608 3.26 -8.31 -18.92
CA VAL A 608 2.22 -7.55 -19.60
C VAL A 608 1.96 -6.26 -18.83
N VAL A 609 2.10 -5.13 -19.51
CA VAL A 609 1.77 -3.81 -18.99
C VAL A 609 0.36 -3.45 -19.46
N ASN A 610 -0.56 -3.32 -18.52
CA ASN A 610 -1.94 -2.88 -18.78
C ASN A 610 -2.03 -1.36 -18.82
N ASP A 611 -3.15 -0.82 -19.33
CA ASP A 611 -3.41 0.62 -19.31
C ASP A 611 -3.31 1.18 -17.87
N SER A 612 -2.47 2.20 -17.71
CA SER A 612 -2.33 2.92 -16.45
C SER A 612 -3.60 3.71 -16.15
N LYS A 613 -3.84 4.00 -14.88
CA LYS A 613 -5.06 4.65 -14.40
C LYS A 613 -4.75 5.83 -13.51
N GLU A 614 -5.70 6.74 -13.39
CA GLU A 614 -5.71 7.77 -12.36
C GLU A 614 -7.12 8.02 -11.82
N GLY A 615 -7.20 8.40 -10.54
CA GLY A 615 -8.46 8.70 -9.90
C GLY A 615 -8.31 9.68 -8.75
N ASN A 616 -9.22 10.63 -8.65
CA ASN A 616 -9.19 11.70 -7.64
C ASN A 616 -10.37 11.70 -6.68
N VAL A 617 -11.35 10.81 -6.88
CA VAL A 617 -12.54 10.69 -6.03
C VAL A 617 -12.19 9.96 -4.74
N PRO A 618 -12.28 10.60 -3.56
CA PRO A 618 -12.08 9.94 -2.28
C PRO A 618 -13.24 9.02 -1.93
N ILE A 619 -12.97 7.89 -1.27
CA ILE A 619 -14.04 7.08 -0.67
C ILE A 619 -14.78 7.87 0.42
N ALA A 620 -16.02 7.47 0.66
CA ALA A 620 -16.72 7.82 1.89
C ALA A 620 -16.26 6.86 3.00
N GLY A 621 -15.11 7.09 3.62
CA GLY A 621 -14.64 6.30 4.77
C GLY A 621 -13.54 7.04 5.52
N GLY A 622 -13.49 7.11 6.85
CA GLY A 622 -14.47 6.62 7.82
C GLY A 622 -14.50 7.49 9.08
N PRO A 623 -15.55 8.33 9.29
CA PRO A 623 -15.73 8.96 10.59
C PRO A 623 -16.15 7.91 11.61
N ILE A 624 -15.52 7.91 12.78
CA ILE A 624 -16.05 7.19 13.93
C ILE A 624 -17.45 7.73 14.21
N GLU A 625 -18.39 6.84 14.55
CA GLU A 625 -19.70 7.27 14.98
C GLU A 625 -19.67 7.55 16.48
N VAL A 626 -19.86 8.81 16.88
CA VAL A 626 -20.12 9.15 18.27
C VAL A 626 -21.63 9.22 18.46
N ARG A 627 -22.17 8.35 19.33
CA ARG A 627 -23.60 8.30 19.67
C ARG A 627 -23.84 8.92 21.03
N ASP A 628 -24.52 10.06 21.01
CA ASP A 628 -24.96 10.78 22.20
C ASP A 628 -26.43 10.43 22.48
N TYR A 629 -26.67 9.63 23.52
CA TYR A 629 -28.01 9.10 23.81
C TYR A 629 -28.86 10.13 24.58
N ASP A 630 -30.00 10.50 24.00
CA ASP A 630 -30.98 11.35 24.68
C ASP A 630 -31.83 10.51 25.64
N LEU A 631 -31.33 10.37 26.87
CA LEU A 631 -32.05 9.69 27.95
C LEU A 631 -33.14 10.58 28.60
N VAL A 632 -33.32 11.83 28.16
CA VAL A 632 -34.29 12.77 28.77
C VAL A 632 -35.75 12.42 28.42
N ASN A 633 -35.98 11.68 27.32
CA ASN A 633 -37.31 11.21 26.89
C ASN A 633 -37.72 9.82 27.46
N PHE A 634 -37.29 9.52 28.69
CA PHE A 634 -37.38 8.18 29.33
C PHE A 634 -38.73 7.80 29.97
N ILE A 635 -39.76 8.65 29.96
CA ILE A 635 -40.98 8.37 30.73
C ILE A 635 -42.21 8.32 29.84
N GLU A 636 -42.65 7.11 29.46
CA GLU A 636 -44.09 6.83 29.23
C GLU A 636 -44.46 5.33 29.41
N TRP A 637 -45.35 5.07 30.38
CA TRP A 637 -46.16 3.86 30.68
C TRP A 637 -45.54 2.64 31.39
N ILE A 638 -45.38 2.77 32.71
CA ILE A 638 -45.18 1.67 33.67
C ILE A 638 -46.53 0.98 33.96
N PHE A 639 -46.79 -0.17 33.33
CA PHE A 639 -47.80 -1.12 33.87
C PHE A 639 -47.48 -2.61 33.71
N LEU A 640 -46.37 -3.02 33.06
CA LEU A 640 -46.11 -4.45 32.78
C LEU A 640 -44.65 -4.94 32.89
N GLY A 641 -43.70 -4.13 33.39
CA GLY A 641 -42.34 -4.63 33.67
C GLY A 641 -41.55 -5.10 32.43
N ILE A 642 -41.79 -4.48 31.28
CA ILE A 642 -40.98 -4.63 30.07
C ILE A 642 -40.22 -3.32 29.88
N HIS A 643 -38.88 -3.38 29.92
CA HIS A 643 -38.01 -2.28 29.52
C HIS A 643 -37.88 -2.29 28.00
N THR A 644 -38.46 -1.34 27.30
CA THR A 644 -38.13 -1.07 25.89
C THR A 644 -37.49 0.29 25.79
N PHE A 645 -36.21 0.32 25.42
CA PHE A 645 -35.45 1.52 25.15
C PHE A 645 -36.10 2.32 24.01
N GLY A 646 -36.43 3.59 24.25
CA GLY A 646 -36.75 4.52 23.16
C GLY A 646 -35.47 4.78 22.37
N SER A 647 -35.49 4.49 21.07
CA SER A 647 -34.31 4.43 20.19
C SER A 647 -33.79 5.80 19.73
N GLY A 648 -33.66 6.79 20.63
CA GLY A 648 -33.22 8.14 20.29
C GLY A 648 -31.77 8.40 20.70
N TYR A 649 -30.87 8.55 19.73
CA TYR A 649 -29.52 9.09 19.91
C TYR A 649 -29.21 10.07 18.79
N ALA A 650 -28.30 11.01 19.04
CA ALA A 650 -27.74 11.88 18.02
C ALA A 650 -26.39 11.32 17.58
N SER A 651 -26.23 11.07 16.27
CA SER A 651 -24.98 10.59 15.68
C SER A 651 -24.11 11.74 15.20
N PHE A 652 -22.82 11.66 15.50
CA PHE A 652 -21.79 12.58 15.03
C PHE A 652 -20.67 11.80 14.38
N PHE A 653 -20.03 12.44 13.41
CA PHE A 653 -19.02 11.85 12.56
C PHE A 653 -17.79 12.77 12.53
N PRO A 654 -17.13 12.99 13.68
CA PRO A 654 -15.99 13.90 13.77
C PRO A 654 -14.83 13.41 12.89
N LEU A 655 -14.11 14.35 12.28
CA LEU A 655 -12.88 14.07 11.54
C LEU A 655 -11.63 14.35 12.38
N ASP A 656 -11.61 15.51 13.05
CA ASP A 656 -10.52 15.87 13.97
C ASP A 656 -11.06 16.17 15.39
N HIS A 657 -12.32 16.62 15.54
CA HIS A 657 -12.83 17.07 16.85
C HIS A 657 -14.34 16.81 17.07
N PHE A 658 -14.71 16.35 18.27
CA PHE A 658 -16.11 16.17 18.66
C PHE A 658 -16.74 17.48 19.21
N ARG A 659 -17.33 18.25 18.27
CA ARG A 659 -18.22 19.44 18.39
C ARG A 659 -17.59 20.76 18.91
N PRO A 660 -17.39 21.79 18.05
CA PRO A 660 -17.60 21.80 16.60
C PRO A 660 -16.47 21.06 15.90
N ASP A 661 -16.81 20.19 14.95
CA ASP A 661 -15.81 19.53 14.13
C ASP A 661 -15.10 20.56 13.25
N VAL A 662 -13.77 20.58 13.36
CA VAL A 662 -12.88 21.34 12.50
C VAL A 662 -12.43 20.38 11.40
N GLY A 663 -12.66 20.73 10.13
CA GLY A 663 -12.54 19.77 9.03
C GLY A 663 -11.18 19.08 8.96
N GLY A 664 -11.22 17.74 8.84
CA GLY A 664 -10.08 16.82 8.82
C GLY A 664 -8.97 17.19 7.83
N SER A 665 -7.92 17.85 8.31
CA SER A 665 -6.84 18.29 7.43
C SER A 665 -6.01 17.08 6.91
N GLY A 666 -5.92 16.93 5.59
CA GLY A 666 -5.07 15.92 4.93
C GLY A 666 -5.66 14.51 4.79
N LEU A 667 -6.73 14.16 5.51
CA LEU A 667 -7.37 12.82 5.42
C LEU A 667 -7.92 12.50 4.03
N GLU A 668 -8.32 13.53 3.28
CA GLU A 668 -8.76 13.39 1.88
C GLU A 668 -7.72 12.70 0.97
N ASN A 669 -6.42 12.82 1.29
CA ASN A 669 -5.36 12.17 0.52
C ASN A 669 -5.37 10.64 0.74
N ILE A 670 -5.62 10.20 1.98
CA ILE A 670 -5.74 8.78 2.32
C ILE A 670 -7.03 8.21 1.70
N PHE A 671 -8.15 8.92 1.82
CA PHE A 671 -9.42 8.45 1.27
C PHE A 671 -9.40 8.37 -0.26
N ARG A 672 -8.61 9.22 -0.93
CA ARG A 672 -8.37 9.13 -2.37
C ARG A 672 -7.62 7.86 -2.76
N ALA A 673 -6.67 7.39 -1.95
CA ALA A 673 -5.94 6.16 -2.19
C ALA A 673 -6.87 4.94 -2.33
N TYR A 674 -7.89 4.85 -1.47
CA TYR A 674 -8.89 3.78 -1.49
C TYR A 674 -10.03 3.98 -2.51
N GLY A 675 -10.05 5.10 -3.24
CA GLY A 675 -11.07 5.38 -4.25
C GLY A 675 -11.13 4.28 -5.31
N THR A 676 -12.33 4.01 -5.85
CA THR A 676 -12.52 3.03 -6.92
C THR A 676 -12.63 3.69 -8.30
N ASP A 677 -13.17 4.90 -8.40
CA ASP A 677 -13.37 5.59 -9.68
C ASP A 677 -12.04 5.99 -10.31
N SER A 678 -11.76 5.53 -11.52
CA SER A 678 -10.56 5.90 -12.28
C SER A 678 -10.84 6.06 -13.77
N VAL A 679 -9.94 6.75 -14.45
CA VAL A 679 -9.85 6.83 -15.91
C VAL A 679 -8.46 6.38 -16.34
N GLU A 680 -8.34 5.83 -17.54
CA GLU A 680 -7.04 5.47 -18.10
C GLU A 680 -6.29 6.71 -18.60
N LEU A 681 -4.96 6.62 -18.63
CA LEU A 681 -4.09 7.68 -19.13
C LEU A 681 -2.79 7.14 -19.73
N ASP A 682 -2.24 7.92 -20.67
CA ASP A 682 -0.92 7.69 -21.23
C ASP A 682 0.16 7.67 -20.12
N SER A 683 1.11 6.75 -20.24
CA SER A 683 2.14 6.54 -19.23
C SER A 683 3.49 6.10 -19.82
N ALA A 684 4.56 6.35 -19.08
CA ALA A 684 5.90 5.87 -19.41
C ALA A 684 6.40 4.94 -18.29
N TYR A 685 6.73 3.70 -18.63
CA TYR A 685 7.31 2.73 -17.70
C TYR A 685 8.82 2.72 -17.85
N VAL A 686 9.51 2.95 -16.73
CA VAL A 686 10.95 2.87 -16.62
C VAL A 686 11.28 1.60 -15.85
N PHE A 687 11.83 0.60 -16.55
CA PHE A 687 12.31 -0.64 -15.96
C PHE A 687 13.81 -0.50 -15.70
N ALA A 688 14.17 -0.13 -14.48
CA ALA A 688 15.54 0.25 -14.14
C ALA A 688 16.56 -0.90 -14.21
N ASP A 689 16.10 -2.14 -14.09
CA ASP A 689 16.92 -3.35 -14.16
C ASP A 689 16.03 -4.56 -14.54
N VAL A 690 16.21 -5.10 -15.74
CA VAL A 690 15.53 -6.32 -16.19
C VAL A 690 16.58 -7.33 -16.61
N ARG A 691 16.58 -8.51 -15.98
CA ARG A 691 17.54 -9.57 -16.31
C ARG A 691 16.86 -10.92 -16.43
N ALA A 692 17.19 -11.63 -17.49
CA ALA A 692 16.71 -12.98 -17.74
C ALA A 692 17.90 -13.89 -18.05
N GLY A 693 17.84 -15.15 -17.63
CA GLY A 693 18.81 -16.15 -18.06
C GLY A 693 18.61 -16.54 -19.52
N ASP A 694 17.38 -16.41 -20.03
CA ASP A 694 16.99 -16.63 -21.43
C ASP A 694 16.22 -15.39 -21.91
N ASP A 695 14.89 -15.41 -22.06
CA ASP A 695 14.15 -14.36 -22.76
C ASP A 695 13.67 -13.19 -21.89
N ILE A 696 13.63 -11.99 -22.48
CA ILE A 696 12.95 -10.82 -21.93
C ILE A 696 11.76 -10.46 -22.82
N ASN A 697 10.55 -10.72 -22.33
CA ASN A 697 9.29 -10.42 -22.97
C ASN A 697 8.54 -9.32 -22.20
N ILE A 698 8.47 -8.10 -22.73
CA ILE A 698 7.66 -7.01 -22.14
C ILE A 698 6.71 -6.44 -23.20
N SER A 699 5.41 -6.56 -22.95
CA SER A 699 4.41 -6.15 -23.94
C SER A 699 3.24 -5.36 -23.34
N HIS A 700 2.67 -4.49 -24.18
CA HIS A 700 1.44 -3.76 -23.91
C HIS A 700 0.43 -4.02 -25.04
N VAL A 701 0.88 -4.15 -26.29
CA VAL A 701 0.01 -4.42 -27.45
C VAL A 701 0.45 -5.67 -28.20
N SER A 702 -0.51 -6.36 -28.82
CA SER A 702 -0.21 -7.48 -29.72
C SER A 702 0.23 -6.98 -31.09
N THR A 703 1.20 -7.67 -31.69
CA THR A 703 1.80 -7.30 -32.98
C THR A 703 1.40 -8.28 -34.09
N PRO A 704 1.21 -7.80 -35.33
CA PRO A 704 0.79 -8.68 -36.43
C PRO A 704 2.00 -9.42 -37.04
N PRO A 705 1.82 -10.67 -37.51
CA PRO A 705 2.89 -11.46 -38.16
C PRO A 705 3.50 -10.83 -39.44
N ALA A 706 2.85 -9.80 -39.99
CA ALA A 706 3.34 -9.11 -41.19
C ALA A 706 4.46 -8.11 -40.88
N LEU A 707 4.76 -7.87 -39.60
CA LEU A 707 5.72 -6.88 -39.12
C LEU A 707 6.78 -7.54 -38.21
N GLY A 708 7.10 -8.82 -38.44
CA GLY A 708 7.99 -9.64 -37.60
C GLY A 708 7.26 -10.77 -36.87
N GLU A 709 7.97 -11.45 -35.97
CA GLU A 709 7.38 -12.48 -35.11
C GLU A 709 6.25 -11.91 -34.22
N PRO A 710 5.07 -12.56 -34.15
CA PRO A 710 3.92 -11.99 -33.46
C PRO A 710 4.07 -12.08 -31.94
N VAL A 711 4.10 -10.94 -31.27
CA VAL A 711 3.96 -10.84 -29.82
C VAL A 711 2.48 -10.78 -29.45
N THR A 712 2.06 -11.61 -28.49
CA THR A 712 0.69 -11.59 -27.94
C THR A 712 0.68 -10.94 -26.57
N SER A 713 0.13 -9.73 -26.46
CA SER A 713 -0.11 -9.07 -25.19
C SER A 713 -1.54 -9.34 -24.72
N ASN A 714 -1.70 -10.13 -23.66
CA ASN A 714 -3.00 -10.44 -23.07
C ASN A 714 -3.39 -9.40 -22.01
N THR A 715 -3.54 -8.14 -22.41
CA THR A 715 -3.89 -7.06 -21.48
C THR A 715 -5.23 -7.28 -20.80
N THR A 716 -5.31 -6.83 -19.56
CA THR A 716 -6.46 -6.97 -18.69
C THR A 716 -6.71 -5.71 -17.88
N VAL A 717 -7.93 -5.57 -17.40
CA VAL A 717 -8.36 -4.46 -16.56
C VAL A 717 -8.99 -4.99 -15.28
N LEU A 718 -8.76 -4.28 -14.17
CA LEU A 718 -9.49 -4.53 -12.93
C LEU A 718 -10.99 -4.33 -13.13
N SER A 719 -11.77 -5.38 -12.87
CA SER A 719 -13.23 -5.37 -12.77
C SER A 719 -13.66 -5.75 -11.34
N GLY A 720 -14.85 -5.33 -10.93
CA GLY A 720 -15.38 -5.55 -9.59
C GLY A 720 -15.57 -4.24 -8.81
N THR A 721 -16.13 -4.36 -7.62
CA THR A 721 -16.50 -3.22 -6.76
C THR A 721 -15.85 -3.26 -5.39
N SER A 722 -15.29 -4.40 -4.98
CA SER A 722 -14.58 -4.58 -3.71
C SER A 722 -13.59 -5.75 -3.80
N SER A 723 -12.70 -5.85 -2.80
CA SER A 723 -11.75 -6.96 -2.63
C SER A 723 -12.40 -8.35 -2.73
N MET A 724 -13.67 -8.49 -2.35
CA MET A 724 -14.44 -9.74 -2.49
C MET A 724 -14.71 -10.20 -3.93
N ASN A 725 -14.75 -9.28 -4.90
CA ASN A 725 -15.13 -9.59 -6.28
C ASN A 725 -14.22 -8.98 -7.34
N TYR A 726 -13.06 -8.45 -6.94
CA TYR A 726 -12.04 -8.03 -7.90
C TYR A 726 -11.59 -9.19 -8.77
N GLN A 727 -11.47 -8.91 -10.07
CA GLN A 727 -11.03 -9.85 -11.09
C GLN A 727 -10.26 -9.08 -12.18
N ALA A 728 -9.17 -9.67 -12.67
CA ALA A 728 -8.56 -9.27 -13.93
C ALA A 728 -9.42 -9.81 -15.08
N VAL A 729 -9.93 -8.94 -15.94
CA VAL A 729 -10.72 -9.34 -17.12
C VAL A 729 -10.05 -8.86 -18.40
N PRO A 730 -10.18 -9.58 -19.53
CA PRO A 730 -9.56 -9.17 -20.79
C PRO A 730 -9.94 -7.75 -21.19
N ASP A 731 -8.94 -7.02 -21.69
CA ASP A 731 -9.08 -5.64 -22.12
C ASP A 731 -8.35 -5.40 -23.44
N SER A 732 -8.73 -4.35 -24.16
CA SER A 732 -8.07 -3.91 -25.39
C SER A 732 -7.36 -2.59 -25.15
N PRO A 733 -6.02 -2.54 -25.29
CA PRO A 733 -5.24 -1.34 -24.98
C PRO A 733 -5.71 -0.14 -25.79
N ASP A 734 -5.98 0.99 -25.12
CA ASP A 734 -6.37 2.23 -25.80
C ASP A 734 -5.65 3.49 -25.34
N THR A 735 -4.72 3.39 -24.37
CA THR A 735 -3.80 4.47 -24.00
C THR A 735 -2.39 4.22 -24.51
N THR A 736 -1.59 5.30 -24.62
CA THR A 736 -0.21 5.19 -25.09
C THR A 736 0.73 4.85 -23.95
N ILE A 737 1.44 3.73 -24.06
CA ILE A 737 2.49 3.33 -23.11
C ILE A 737 3.86 3.38 -23.78
N SER A 738 4.79 4.12 -23.17
CA SER A 738 6.20 4.14 -23.58
C SER A 738 7.06 3.32 -22.63
N PHE A 739 8.13 2.72 -23.15
CA PHE A 739 9.08 1.91 -22.39
C PHE A 739 10.48 2.53 -22.41
N ASP A 740 11.07 2.71 -21.24
CA ASP A 740 12.51 2.88 -21.04
C ASP A 740 13.01 1.64 -20.27
N VAL A 741 13.67 0.71 -20.96
CA VAL A 741 14.05 -0.60 -20.42
C VAL A 741 15.58 -0.72 -20.37
N PHE A 742 16.10 -1.21 -19.24
CA PHE A 742 17.50 -1.55 -19.07
C PHE A 742 17.64 -3.07 -18.96
N THR A 743 18.04 -3.73 -20.05
CA THR A 743 18.07 -5.20 -20.18
C THR A 743 19.44 -5.80 -19.90
N ASP A 744 19.46 -7.09 -19.57
CA ASP A 744 20.62 -7.99 -19.51
C ASP A 744 20.04 -9.38 -19.82
N VAL A 745 20.03 -9.75 -21.10
CA VAL A 745 19.57 -11.06 -21.61
C VAL A 745 20.76 -12.04 -21.59
N ASP A 746 20.55 -13.36 -21.52
CA ASP A 746 21.63 -14.34 -21.23
C ASP A 746 22.41 -14.00 -19.93
N ALA A 747 21.68 -13.45 -18.95
CA ALA A 747 22.29 -12.96 -17.72
C ALA A 747 22.68 -14.12 -16.78
N SER A 748 23.96 -14.16 -16.44
CA SER A 748 24.44 -14.98 -15.31
C SER A 748 24.00 -14.37 -13.98
N LEU A 749 22.94 -14.89 -13.39
CA LEU A 749 22.39 -14.37 -12.13
C LEU A 749 23.03 -14.95 -10.88
N ILE A 750 23.12 -14.08 -9.87
CA ILE A 750 23.34 -14.43 -8.47
C ILE A 750 22.06 -14.04 -7.74
N ASP A 751 21.51 -14.97 -6.99
CA ASP A 751 20.36 -14.75 -6.12
C ASP A 751 20.70 -13.70 -5.05
N LEU A 752 19.92 -12.62 -4.91
CA LEU A 752 20.28 -11.50 -4.03
C LEU A 752 20.21 -11.85 -2.55
N THR A 753 19.40 -12.85 -2.19
CA THR A 753 19.14 -13.21 -0.79
C THR A 753 20.19 -14.21 -0.28
N THR A 754 20.45 -15.25 -1.05
CA THR A 754 21.36 -16.38 -0.75
C THR A 754 22.79 -16.14 -1.25
N LEU A 755 22.97 -15.24 -2.22
CA LEU A 755 24.24 -14.97 -2.91
C LEU A 755 24.82 -16.18 -3.65
N LEU A 756 23.96 -17.13 -4.04
CA LEU A 756 24.32 -18.29 -4.83
C LEU A 756 24.04 -18.06 -6.31
N ALA A 757 24.77 -18.75 -7.19
CA ALA A 757 24.49 -18.72 -8.61
C ALA A 757 23.14 -19.38 -8.89
N VAL A 758 22.31 -18.72 -9.69
CA VAL A 758 21.09 -19.31 -10.25
C VAL A 758 21.52 -20.27 -11.38
N ALA A 759 20.87 -21.43 -11.49
CA ALA A 759 21.22 -22.39 -12.52
C ALA A 759 20.90 -21.82 -13.90
N ALA A 760 21.80 -22.02 -14.87
CA ALA A 760 21.54 -21.60 -16.25
C ALA A 760 20.32 -22.38 -16.80
N PRO A 761 19.46 -21.71 -17.58
CA PRO A 761 18.24 -22.30 -18.10
C PRO A 761 18.51 -23.40 -19.15
N PRO A 762 17.51 -24.22 -19.51
CA PRO A 762 17.62 -25.22 -20.56
C PRO A 762 17.57 -24.61 -21.98
N ASP A 763 18.60 -23.85 -22.35
CA ASP A 763 19.08 -23.45 -23.70
C ASP A 763 18.02 -23.41 -24.83
N SER A 764 17.21 -22.36 -24.83
CA SER A 764 16.68 -21.77 -26.06
C SER A 764 17.58 -20.60 -26.51
N THR A 765 17.21 -19.86 -27.55
CA THR A 765 18.03 -18.75 -28.05
C THR A 765 17.61 -17.46 -27.34
N PRO A 766 18.47 -16.85 -26.50
CA PRO A 766 18.06 -15.71 -25.69
C PRO A 766 17.70 -14.50 -26.54
N MET A 767 16.52 -13.92 -26.33
CA MET A 767 16.06 -12.77 -27.10
C MET A 767 15.34 -11.71 -26.28
N ILE A 768 15.39 -10.47 -26.78
CA ILE A 768 14.66 -9.33 -26.21
C ILE A 768 13.46 -9.00 -27.10
N ASN A 769 12.26 -9.16 -26.54
CA ASN A 769 10.98 -8.87 -27.17
C ASN A 769 10.27 -7.74 -26.41
N LEU A 770 10.07 -6.61 -27.08
CA LEU A 770 9.44 -5.42 -26.53
C LEU A 770 8.33 -4.93 -27.46
N ALA A 771 7.08 -4.90 -27.02
CA ALA A 771 5.96 -4.48 -27.88
C ALA A 771 5.07 -3.43 -27.20
N THR A 772 5.02 -2.22 -27.73
CA THR A 772 4.11 -1.17 -27.21
C THR A 772 3.65 -0.19 -28.29
N ASN A 773 2.67 0.64 -27.98
CA ASN A 773 2.17 1.69 -28.87
C ASN A 773 2.85 3.06 -28.69
N GLY A 774 3.61 3.28 -27.62
CA GLY A 774 4.48 4.44 -27.44
C GLY A 774 5.94 4.16 -27.81
N LYS A 775 6.83 5.09 -27.44
CA LYS A 775 8.27 4.98 -27.70
C LYS A 775 8.90 3.80 -26.96
N ILE A 776 9.90 3.17 -27.58
CA ILE A 776 10.77 2.19 -26.93
C ILE A 776 12.20 2.75 -26.86
N VAL A 777 12.77 2.76 -25.66
CA VAL A 777 14.20 2.93 -25.43
C VAL A 777 14.70 1.67 -24.75
N ASN A 778 15.51 0.87 -25.43
CA ASN A 778 16.19 -0.27 -24.86
C ASN A 778 17.68 0.03 -24.67
N ILE A 779 18.18 -0.19 -23.45
CA ILE A 779 19.57 0.00 -23.09
C ILE A 779 20.10 -1.31 -22.53
N GLU A 780 20.94 -1.98 -23.32
CA GLU A 780 21.63 -3.18 -22.86
C GLU A 780 22.65 -2.81 -21.77
N GLN A 781 22.59 -3.53 -20.67
CA GLN A 781 23.44 -3.32 -19.53
C GLN A 781 24.75 -4.07 -19.67
N ARG A 782 24.83 -5.20 -20.38
CA ARG A 782 26.04 -6.02 -20.52
C ARG A 782 26.06 -6.81 -21.83
N GLY A 783 27.23 -6.89 -22.46
CA GLY A 783 27.38 -7.71 -23.66
C GLY A 783 26.64 -7.13 -24.86
N ASP A 784 26.21 -8.02 -25.75
CA ASP A 784 25.47 -7.69 -26.96
C ASP A 784 23.97 -7.53 -26.64
N LEU A 785 23.29 -6.63 -27.36
CA LEU A 785 21.83 -6.55 -27.35
C LEU A 785 21.31 -7.55 -28.39
N LEU A 786 20.65 -8.61 -27.93
CA LEU A 786 20.04 -9.63 -28.79
C LEU A 786 18.58 -9.26 -29.07
N ALA A 787 18.33 -8.66 -30.24
CA ALA A 787 17.00 -8.23 -30.65
C ALA A 787 16.22 -9.41 -31.23
N GLY A 788 15.05 -9.73 -30.65
CA GLY A 788 14.11 -10.70 -31.23
C GLY A 788 12.94 -9.98 -31.91
N HIS A 789 12.05 -9.36 -31.13
CA HIS A 789 10.93 -8.56 -31.66
C HIS A 789 10.71 -7.28 -30.85
N ILE A 790 11.33 -6.20 -31.31
CA ILE A 790 11.23 -4.86 -30.72
C ILE A 790 10.34 -3.99 -31.60
N HIS A 791 9.13 -3.71 -31.13
CA HIS A 791 8.06 -3.10 -31.90
C HIS A 791 7.36 -1.92 -31.21
N SER A 792 7.57 -0.70 -31.72
CA SER A 792 6.71 0.44 -31.40
C SER A 792 5.62 0.61 -32.46
N THR A 793 4.35 0.80 -32.05
CA THR A 793 3.21 0.98 -32.98
C THR A 793 2.91 2.37 -33.45
N ALA A 794 3.30 3.38 -32.70
CA ALA A 794 3.03 4.76 -33.07
C ALA A 794 4.20 5.72 -32.83
N GLU A 795 5.36 5.27 -32.35
CA GLU A 795 6.51 6.12 -32.06
C GLU A 795 7.86 5.45 -32.42
N ASP A 796 8.95 5.99 -31.90
CA ASP A 796 10.32 5.64 -32.25
C ASP A 796 10.84 4.45 -31.44
N VAL A 797 11.85 3.76 -32.00
CA VAL A 797 12.66 2.77 -31.29
C VAL A 797 14.09 3.28 -31.18
N ILE A 798 14.66 3.23 -29.97
CA ILE A 798 16.05 3.59 -29.68
C ILE A 798 16.73 2.42 -28.98
N LEU A 799 17.78 1.87 -29.61
CA LEU A 799 18.57 0.77 -29.10
C LEU A 799 20.00 1.23 -28.77
N ARG A 800 20.50 0.82 -27.62
CA ARG A 800 21.82 1.22 -27.11
C ARG A 800 22.52 0.02 -26.52
N SER A 801 23.69 -0.33 -27.05
CA SER A 801 24.47 -1.47 -26.59
C SER A 801 25.89 -1.09 -26.18
N PRO A 802 26.44 -1.65 -25.08
CA PRO A 802 27.85 -1.53 -24.76
C PRO A 802 28.73 -2.42 -25.64
N ALA A 803 28.15 -3.39 -26.32
CA ALA A 803 28.82 -4.14 -27.38
C ALA A 803 28.04 -4.03 -28.70
N ARG A 804 27.67 -5.15 -29.33
CA ARG A 804 26.97 -5.18 -30.61
C ARG A 804 25.44 -5.16 -30.42
N ILE A 805 24.73 -4.91 -31.50
CA ILE A 805 23.27 -5.11 -31.61
C ILE A 805 23.08 -6.18 -32.69
N LEU A 806 22.48 -7.31 -32.35
CA LEU A 806 22.41 -8.50 -33.20
C LEU A 806 20.97 -8.98 -33.32
N ASP A 807 20.62 -9.58 -34.47
CA ASP A 807 19.50 -10.52 -34.54
C ASP A 807 19.78 -11.66 -33.55
N ALA A 808 18.79 -11.97 -32.72
CA ALA A 808 18.88 -13.03 -31.74
C ALA A 808 18.73 -14.42 -32.37
N ASP A 809 17.78 -14.63 -33.28
CA ASP A 809 17.33 -15.95 -33.72
C ASP A 809 17.75 -16.35 -35.15
N SER A 810 18.40 -15.43 -35.86
CA SER A 810 18.90 -15.62 -37.24
C SER A 810 17.78 -15.96 -38.22
N MET A 811 16.57 -15.48 -37.96
CA MET A 811 15.42 -15.66 -38.84
C MET A 811 15.25 -14.42 -39.71
N PRO A 812 14.88 -14.56 -41.00
CA PRO A 812 14.69 -13.43 -41.90
C PRO A 812 13.35 -12.71 -41.67
N SER A 813 12.98 -12.51 -40.41
CA SER A 813 11.79 -11.85 -39.93
C SER A 813 12.20 -10.49 -39.37
N ILE A 814 11.28 -9.52 -39.29
CA ILE A 814 11.67 -8.19 -38.79
C ILE A 814 11.89 -8.23 -37.28
N ASP A 815 13.09 -7.81 -36.85
CA ASP A 815 13.44 -7.73 -35.43
C ASP A 815 13.12 -6.37 -34.84
N VAL A 816 13.38 -5.29 -35.60
CA VAL A 816 13.23 -3.92 -35.09
C VAL A 816 12.29 -3.12 -35.96
N THR A 817 11.17 -2.66 -35.38
CA THR A 817 10.20 -1.84 -36.11
C THR A 817 9.80 -0.59 -35.31
N GLY A 818 9.87 0.58 -35.95
CA GLY A 818 9.45 1.87 -35.38
C GLY A 818 9.05 2.89 -36.44
N ILE A 819 8.60 4.08 -36.00
CA ILE A 819 8.48 5.23 -36.91
C ILE A 819 9.86 5.76 -37.29
N ASN A 820 10.75 5.90 -36.32
CA ASN A 820 12.17 6.10 -36.57
C ASN A 820 12.94 5.05 -35.77
N ILE A 821 14.06 4.60 -36.31
CA ILE A 821 14.95 3.66 -35.63
C ILE A 821 16.29 4.34 -35.39
N VAL A 822 16.73 4.34 -34.13
CA VAL A 822 18.05 4.80 -33.72
C VAL A 822 18.80 3.65 -33.06
N MET A 823 19.95 3.29 -33.58
CA MET A 823 20.79 2.21 -33.06
C MET A 823 22.19 2.75 -32.78
N ILE A 824 22.71 2.48 -31.59
CA ILE A 824 24.05 2.90 -31.17
C ILE A 824 24.75 1.75 -30.46
N SER A 825 25.79 1.21 -31.08
CA SER A 825 26.61 0.11 -30.55
C SER A 825 27.94 0.63 -29.99
N GLY A 826 28.61 -0.19 -29.17
CA GLY A 826 29.93 0.10 -28.61
C GLY A 826 30.01 1.38 -27.76
N ILE A 827 28.94 1.74 -27.05
CA ILE A 827 28.90 2.94 -26.17
C ILE A 827 28.96 2.59 -24.70
N GLU A 828 29.45 3.50 -23.86
CA GLU A 828 29.23 3.37 -22.42
C GLU A 828 27.73 3.48 -22.12
N THR A 829 27.09 2.38 -21.72
CA THR A 829 25.72 2.39 -21.22
C THR A 829 25.77 2.72 -19.73
N SER A 830 25.47 3.97 -19.38
CA SER A 830 25.35 4.38 -17.98
C SER A 830 24.00 3.90 -17.44
N GLY A 831 23.99 2.69 -16.93
CA GLY A 831 22.87 2.07 -16.20
C GLY A 831 23.42 1.28 -15.00
N THR A 832 22.56 0.98 -14.03
CA THR A 832 22.88 -0.05 -13.03
C THR A 832 23.19 -1.37 -13.75
N PRO A 833 24.19 -2.16 -13.32
CA PRO A 833 25.00 -2.02 -12.12
C PRO A 833 26.32 -1.29 -12.38
N ALA A 834 26.78 -0.50 -11.40
CA ALA A 834 28.10 0.13 -11.44
C ALA A 834 29.23 -0.87 -11.06
N PRO A 835 30.43 -0.78 -11.65
CA PRO A 835 30.83 0.16 -12.71
C PRO A 835 30.23 -0.21 -14.07
N ALA A 836 29.93 0.81 -14.89
CA ALA A 836 29.45 0.62 -16.25
C ALA A 836 30.38 -0.34 -17.02
N PRO A 837 29.84 -1.20 -17.89
CA PRO A 837 30.66 -2.05 -18.74
C PRO A 837 31.59 -1.18 -19.58
N VAL A 838 32.83 -1.62 -19.74
CA VAL A 838 33.75 -1.00 -20.69
C VAL A 838 33.45 -1.59 -22.06
N PRO A 839 33.07 -0.79 -23.07
CA PRO A 839 32.86 -1.27 -24.42
C PRO A 839 34.12 -1.92 -24.99
N VAL A 840 34.00 -3.13 -25.53
CA VAL A 840 35.14 -3.88 -26.10
C VAL A 840 35.03 -4.00 -27.62
N GLU A 841 33.81 -4.12 -28.15
CA GLU A 841 33.53 -4.39 -29.56
C GLU A 841 32.15 -3.81 -29.91
N GLY A 842 32.08 -2.94 -30.92
CA GLY A 842 30.83 -2.42 -31.48
C GLY A 842 30.47 -3.13 -32.79
N GLY A 843 29.22 -2.99 -33.21
CA GLY A 843 28.68 -3.58 -34.43
C GLY A 843 27.14 -3.58 -34.44
N ILE A 844 26.54 -3.59 -35.62
CA ILE A 844 25.08 -3.75 -35.80
C ILE A 844 24.87 -4.79 -36.90
N GLY A 845 24.23 -5.91 -36.57
CA GLY A 845 24.22 -7.10 -37.43
C GLY A 845 25.62 -7.68 -37.64
N THR A 846 25.71 -8.68 -38.51
CA THR A 846 26.97 -9.32 -38.92
C THR A 846 26.95 -9.65 -40.41
N THR A 847 28.11 -9.99 -40.97
CA THR A 847 28.17 -10.48 -42.36
C THR A 847 27.38 -11.77 -42.61
N GLN A 848 27.12 -12.56 -41.58
CA GLN A 848 26.46 -13.87 -41.69
C GLN A 848 24.97 -13.82 -41.36
N ASP A 849 24.54 -12.73 -40.72
CA ASP A 849 23.24 -12.57 -40.08
C ASP A 849 23.00 -11.07 -39.99
N PHE A 850 22.16 -10.52 -40.87
CA PHE A 850 21.88 -9.08 -40.88
C PHE A 850 20.97 -8.76 -39.69
N LEU A 851 20.64 -7.48 -39.49
CA LEU A 851 19.55 -7.13 -38.58
C LEU A 851 18.40 -6.60 -39.44
N GLU A 852 17.26 -7.26 -39.31
CA GLU A 852 16.08 -7.01 -40.11
C GLU A 852 15.24 -5.91 -39.48
N ILE A 853 14.98 -4.86 -40.27
CA ILE A 853 14.34 -3.65 -39.77
C ILE A 853 13.11 -3.25 -40.58
N ASN A 854 12.28 -2.44 -39.93
CA ASN A 854 11.25 -1.62 -40.56
C ASN A 854 11.30 -0.20 -39.99
N SER A 855 12.04 0.68 -40.69
CA SER A 855 12.33 2.05 -40.27
C SER A 855 11.25 3.08 -40.63
N ASP A 856 10.17 2.67 -41.30
CA ASP A 856 9.00 3.52 -41.59
C ASP A 856 7.69 2.74 -41.44
N ARG A 857 7.46 2.20 -40.24
CA ARG A 857 6.31 1.35 -39.92
C ARG A 857 4.98 1.86 -40.49
N ASN A 858 4.74 3.15 -40.35
CA ASN A 858 3.47 3.80 -40.67
C ASN A 858 3.47 4.47 -42.05
N ASN A 859 4.52 4.28 -42.85
CA ASN A 859 4.72 4.88 -44.17
C ASN A 859 4.51 6.40 -44.15
N SER A 860 5.12 7.02 -43.13
CA SER A 860 4.98 8.43 -42.77
C SER A 860 6.27 9.23 -43.02
N GLY A 861 7.28 8.62 -43.63
CA GLY A 861 8.60 9.22 -43.84
C GLY A 861 9.53 9.03 -42.66
N GLY A 862 9.41 7.89 -41.97
CA GLY A 862 10.33 7.42 -40.95
C GLY A 862 11.79 7.34 -41.41
N VAL A 863 12.73 7.50 -40.49
CA VAL A 863 14.17 7.54 -40.79
C VAL A 863 15.00 6.58 -39.93
N LEU A 864 16.12 6.14 -40.51
CA LEU A 864 17.12 5.30 -39.87
C LEU A 864 18.34 6.12 -39.43
N THR A 865 18.77 5.91 -38.19
CA THR A 865 20.10 6.30 -37.69
C THR A 865 20.80 5.09 -37.07
N ALA A 866 21.98 4.71 -37.57
CA ALA A 866 22.75 3.56 -37.08
C ALA A 866 24.22 3.95 -36.88
N LEU A 867 24.74 3.77 -35.65
CA LEU A 867 26.05 4.26 -35.25
C LEU A 867 26.89 3.13 -34.64
N ASP A 868 27.99 2.81 -35.32
CA ASP A 868 29.08 1.91 -34.88
C ASP A 868 30.42 2.67 -34.95
N ASN A 869 30.45 3.84 -34.33
CA ASN A 869 31.55 4.81 -34.40
C ASN A 869 31.92 5.39 -33.01
N SER A 870 31.63 4.60 -31.97
CA SER A 870 31.58 5.06 -30.59
C SER A 870 32.82 4.67 -29.77
N ALA A 871 32.65 4.40 -28.47
CA ALA A 871 33.75 4.29 -27.50
C ALA A 871 34.53 2.97 -27.57
N ALA A 872 33.98 1.93 -28.20
CA ALA A 872 34.63 0.64 -28.37
C ALA A 872 35.95 0.77 -29.17
N PRO A 873 36.99 -0.03 -28.85
CA PRO A 873 38.25 -0.03 -29.60
C PRO A 873 38.19 -0.88 -30.89
N LEU A 874 37.17 -1.73 -31.04
CA LEU A 874 36.95 -2.61 -32.18
C LEU A 874 35.52 -2.40 -32.70
N HIS A 875 35.35 -2.50 -34.02
CA HIS A 875 34.08 -2.29 -34.71
C HIS A 875 33.93 -3.36 -35.79
N THR A 876 32.80 -4.05 -35.83
CA THR A 876 32.56 -5.13 -36.80
C THR A 876 31.81 -4.68 -38.05
N GLY A 877 31.27 -3.45 -38.07
CA GLY A 877 30.49 -2.95 -39.20
C GLY A 877 29.00 -2.84 -38.91
N ILE A 878 28.26 -2.35 -39.90
CA ILE A 878 26.79 -2.24 -39.87
C ILE A 878 26.23 -3.03 -41.05
N TYR A 879 25.37 -4.02 -40.78
CA TYR A 879 24.73 -4.89 -41.76
C TYR A 879 23.22 -4.91 -41.49
N LEU A 880 22.42 -4.31 -42.39
CA LEU A 880 20.99 -4.11 -42.18
C LEU A 880 20.18 -4.48 -43.42
N ASP A 881 19.03 -5.12 -43.21
CA ASP A 881 18.02 -5.36 -44.25
C ASP A 881 16.69 -4.68 -43.92
N GLU A 882 16.23 -3.78 -44.79
CA GLU A 882 14.91 -3.15 -44.69
C GLU A 882 13.87 -4.02 -45.42
N ILE A 883 13.03 -4.69 -44.63
CA ILE A 883 12.10 -5.70 -45.15
C ILE A 883 10.89 -5.06 -45.85
N ILE A 884 10.47 -3.86 -45.44
CA ILE A 884 9.22 -3.24 -45.92
C ILE A 884 9.43 -1.79 -46.35
N GLY A 885 9.42 -1.58 -47.67
CA GLY A 885 9.40 -0.23 -48.24
C GLY A 885 10.80 0.37 -48.33
N ASN A 886 10.88 1.69 -48.27
CA ASN A 886 12.15 2.41 -48.46
C ASN A 886 12.92 2.50 -47.14
N MET A 887 14.23 2.31 -47.20
CA MET A 887 15.14 2.69 -46.12
C MET A 887 15.51 4.17 -46.30
N ASN A 888 14.87 5.07 -45.54
CA ASN A 888 15.26 6.49 -45.55
C ASN A 888 16.38 6.70 -44.54
N VAL A 889 17.60 6.88 -45.03
CA VAL A 889 18.80 7.00 -44.21
C VAL A 889 18.99 8.44 -43.78
N ALA A 890 18.95 8.69 -42.47
CA ALA A 890 19.40 9.95 -41.91
C ALA A 890 20.92 9.93 -41.71
N LEU A 891 21.43 8.90 -41.03
CA LEU A 891 22.87 8.70 -40.82
C LEU A 891 23.19 7.25 -40.45
N VAL A 892 24.03 6.60 -41.24
CA VAL A 892 24.68 5.32 -40.96
C VAL A 892 26.18 5.56 -40.93
N HIS A 893 26.83 5.29 -39.80
CA HIS A 893 28.25 5.58 -39.62
C HIS A 893 28.92 4.45 -38.85
N SER A 894 29.79 3.70 -39.53
CA SER A 894 30.69 2.73 -38.92
C SER A 894 32.15 3.15 -39.05
N PHE A 895 32.98 2.80 -38.07
CA PHE A 895 34.43 2.81 -38.24
C PHE A 895 34.96 1.62 -39.06
N ASN A 896 34.07 0.74 -39.53
CA ASN A 896 34.35 -0.41 -40.39
C ASN A 896 33.36 -0.43 -41.58
N ASP A 897 33.08 -1.62 -42.13
CA ASP A 897 32.22 -1.79 -43.31
C ASP A 897 30.74 -1.46 -43.04
N VAL A 898 30.04 -1.06 -44.09
CA VAL A 898 28.59 -0.83 -44.09
C VAL A 898 27.95 -1.60 -45.24
N THR A 899 26.94 -2.40 -44.94
CA THR A 899 26.04 -3.02 -45.91
C THR A 899 24.60 -2.64 -45.62
N LEU A 900 23.90 -2.10 -46.62
CA LEU A 900 22.48 -1.75 -46.54
C LEU A 900 21.72 -2.41 -47.68
N THR A 901 20.68 -3.17 -47.34
CA THR A 901 19.81 -3.80 -48.32
C THR A 901 18.35 -3.43 -48.07
N THR A 902 17.55 -3.46 -49.12
CA THR A 902 16.08 -3.48 -49.00
C THR A 902 15.56 -4.73 -49.68
N VAL A 903 14.51 -5.35 -49.17
CA VAL A 903 13.79 -6.44 -49.88
C VAL A 903 12.89 -5.89 -50.99
N SER A 904 12.30 -4.72 -50.75
CA SER A 904 11.37 -4.08 -51.69
C SER A 904 11.26 -2.57 -51.43
N GLY A 905 12.21 -1.79 -51.93
CA GLY A 905 12.16 -0.34 -51.86
C GLY A 905 13.43 0.34 -52.34
N SER A 906 13.53 1.63 -52.02
CA SER A 906 14.68 2.48 -52.33
C SER A 906 15.49 2.75 -51.08
N ILE A 907 16.77 3.04 -51.24
CA ILE A 907 17.64 3.54 -50.17
C ILE A 907 17.89 5.02 -50.46
N LEU A 908 17.37 5.88 -49.59
CA LEU A 908 17.20 7.31 -49.86
C LEU A 908 17.84 8.17 -48.78
N ASP A 909 18.46 9.29 -49.16
CA ASP A 909 18.80 10.34 -48.20
C ASP A 909 17.52 10.98 -47.64
N ALA A 910 17.36 10.87 -46.33
CA ALA A 910 16.22 11.42 -45.60
C ALA A 910 16.32 12.93 -45.35
N ASN A 911 17.53 13.48 -45.25
CA ASN A 911 17.77 14.87 -44.87
C ASN A 911 17.68 15.83 -46.05
N ASN A 912 17.93 15.35 -47.28
CA ASN A 912 17.96 16.13 -48.51
C ASN A 912 18.94 17.31 -48.40
N ASP A 913 20.15 17.00 -47.96
CA ASP A 913 21.26 17.92 -47.85
C ASP A 913 22.50 17.42 -48.63
N ALA A 914 23.70 17.81 -48.23
CA ALA A 914 24.94 17.44 -48.93
C ALA A 914 25.94 16.74 -47.99
N ALA A 915 25.51 16.42 -46.77
CA ALA A 915 26.34 15.69 -45.83
C ALA A 915 26.21 14.19 -46.07
N ALA A 916 27.31 13.44 -45.92
CA ALA A 916 27.27 11.99 -46.00
C ALA A 916 26.20 11.39 -45.09
N ASN A 917 25.32 10.58 -45.69
CA ASN A 917 24.37 9.74 -44.97
C ASN A 917 24.98 8.39 -44.61
N VAL A 918 25.91 7.87 -45.41
CA VAL A 918 26.55 6.57 -45.16
C VAL A 918 28.06 6.73 -45.10
N LEU A 919 28.67 6.43 -43.95
CA LEU A 919 30.11 6.51 -43.74
C LEU A 919 30.66 5.14 -43.32
N GLY A 920 31.71 4.68 -43.99
CA GLY A 920 32.33 3.37 -43.76
C GLY A 920 33.65 3.20 -44.53
N GLN A 921 34.29 2.04 -44.37
CA GLN A 921 35.51 1.67 -45.11
C GLN A 921 35.19 0.98 -46.44
N THR A 922 34.31 -0.01 -46.39
CA THR A 922 33.63 -0.63 -47.54
C THR A 922 32.16 -0.27 -47.45
N ILE A 923 31.54 0.14 -48.56
CA ILE A 923 30.12 0.50 -48.61
C ILE A 923 29.42 -0.32 -49.70
N ASP A 924 28.60 -1.27 -49.28
CA ASP A 924 27.79 -2.10 -50.16
C ASP A 924 26.30 -1.75 -50.00
N ILE A 925 25.64 -1.37 -51.09
CA ILE A 925 24.23 -0.94 -51.07
C ILE A 925 23.44 -1.67 -52.16
N ASP A 926 22.37 -2.35 -51.77
CA ASP A 926 21.45 -3.04 -52.70
C ASP A 926 19.99 -2.62 -52.48
N ALA A 927 19.46 -1.82 -53.41
CA ALA A 927 18.08 -1.35 -53.39
C ALA A 927 17.15 -2.25 -54.26
N ASN A 928 16.82 -3.45 -53.77
CA ASN A 928 15.87 -4.33 -54.46
C ASN A 928 14.48 -3.69 -54.56
N GLY A 929 13.92 -3.60 -55.77
CA GLY A 929 12.62 -2.99 -56.03
C GLY A 929 12.61 -1.46 -56.20
N GLY A 930 13.73 -0.76 -55.99
CA GLY A 930 13.78 0.71 -56.01
C GLY A 930 15.09 1.31 -56.52
N SER A 931 15.45 2.49 -56.04
CA SER A 931 16.67 3.22 -56.43
C SER A 931 17.59 3.49 -55.23
N ILE A 932 18.87 3.69 -55.51
CA ILE A 932 19.80 4.34 -54.59
C ILE A 932 19.76 5.83 -54.90
N GLY A 933 19.29 6.64 -53.97
CA GLY A 933 19.01 8.06 -54.19
C GLY A 933 17.95 8.31 -55.27
N THR A 934 17.84 9.56 -55.70
CA THR A 934 16.90 10.04 -56.73
C THR A 934 17.56 11.08 -57.63
N THR A 935 16.97 11.36 -58.81
CA THR A 935 17.50 12.40 -59.72
C THR A 935 17.60 13.80 -59.12
N SER A 936 16.87 14.09 -58.03
CA SER A 936 16.82 15.40 -57.39
C SER A 936 17.50 15.45 -56.02
N ASN A 937 17.81 14.29 -55.46
CA ASN A 937 18.45 14.11 -54.16
C ASN A 937 19.28 12.84 -54.24
N ASP A 938 20.60 12.97 -54.30
CA ASP A 938 21.48 11.81 -54.38
C ASP A 938 21.49 11.13 -52.99
N LEU A 939 22.05 9.93 -52.88
CA LEU A 939 22.45 9.40 -51.58
C LEU A 939 23.90 9.80 -51.38
N GLU A 940 24.20 10.53 -50.31
CA GLU A 940 25.54 10.98 -50.00
C GLU A 940 26.30 9.92 -49.17
N ILE A 941 27.54 9.65 -49.54
CA ILE A 941 28.42 8.68 -48.85
C ILE A 941 29.80 9.29 -48.54
N ASP A 942 30.49 8.68 -47.58
CA ASP A 942 31.94 8.81 -47.34
C ASP A 942 32.55 7.40 -47.24
N SER A 943 33.05 6.89 -48.36
CA SER A 943 33.72 5.57 -48.43
C SER A 943 35.22 5.64 -48.10
N SER A 944 35.76 6.85 -47.92
CA SER A 944 37.17 7.06 -47.60
C SER A 944 37.44 7.17 -46.09
N PHE A 945 36.38 6.98 -45.29
CA PHE A 945 36.38 7.29 -43.87
C PHE A 945 37.46 6.52 -43.10
N ASN A 946 38.32 7.27 -42.41
CA ASN A 946 39.45 6.77 -41.63
C ASN A 946 40.46 5.89 -42.42
N LEU A 947 40.40 5.91 -43.75
CA LEU A 947 41.34 5.18 -44.58
C LEU A 947 42.66 5.93 -44.74
N PRO A 948 43.79 5.22 -44.75
CA PRO A 948 45.09 5.82 -45.01
C PRO A 948 45.19 6.29 -46.46
N THR A 949 45.82 7.45 -46.66
CA THR A 949 46.01 8.05 -47.99
C THR A 949 47.49 8.24 -48.33
N THR A 950 47.79 8.35 -49.62
CA THR A 950 49.13 8.66 -50.12
C THR A 950 49.12 9.92 -50.99
N SER A 951 50.05 10.84 -50.73
CA SER A 951 50.22 12.04 -51.55
C SER A 951 51.27 11.85 -52.64
N VAL A 952 51.05 12.42 -53.82
CA VAL A 952 52.05 12.50 -54.89
C VAL A 952 52.72 13.88 -54.91
N PRO A 953 53.90 14.05 -55.53
CA PRO A 953 54.64 15.32 -55.51
C PRO A 953 53.90 16.55 -56.05
N ASP A 954 52.78 16.37 -56.76
CA ASP A 954 51.95 17.43 -57.33
C ASP A 954 50.80 17.88 -56.40
N GLY A 955 50.73 17.35 -55.18
CA GLY A 955 49.74 17.73 -54.16
C GLY A 955 48.51 16.82 -54.10
N ARG A 956 48.23 16.05 -55.15
CA ARG A 956 47.10 15.10 -55.18
C ARG A 956 47.23 14.00 -54.14
N VAL A 957 46.10 13.56 -53.60
CA VAL A 957 46.02 12.50 -52.59
C VAL A 957 45.14 11.37 -53.10
N PHE A 958 45.65 10.14 -53.02
CA PHE A 958 44.97 8.94 -53.49
C PHE A 958 44.81 7.93 -52.35
N SER A 959 43.99 6.91 -52.58
CA SER A 959 44.04 5.67 -51.81
C SER A 959 45.46 5.11 -51.76
N VAL A 960 45.85 4.53 -50.61
CA VAL A 960 47.08 3.72 -50.53
C VAL A 960 46.95 2.41 -51.30
N LEU A 961 45.72 1.94 -51.54
CA LEU A 961 45.41 0.78 -52.36
C LEU A 961 45.48 1.20 -53.83
N SER A 962 46.12 0.36 -54.64
CA SER A 962 46.14 0.50 -56.08
C SER A 962 44.82 0.01 -56.69
N LEU A 963 44.69 0.14 -58.01
CA LEU A 963 43.52 -0.37 -58.74
C LEU A 963 43.48 -1.91 -58.83
N ASP A 964 44.59 -2.59 -58.47
CA ASP A 964 44.73 -4.06 -58.50
C ASP A 964 44.64 -4.70 -57.09
N ASP A 965 44.40 -3.89 -56.05
CA ASP A 965 44.31 -4.37 -54.66
C ASP A 965 42.84 -4.63 -54.27
N ASP A 966 42.58 -5.61 -53.41
CA ASP A 966 41.22 -5.93 -52.95
C ASP A 966 40.80 -5.05 -51.75
N GLY A 967 39.49 -4.87 -51.55
CA GLY A 967 38.85 -4.27 -50.35
C GLY A 967 38.83 -2.74 -50.29
N ASN A 968 38.12 -2.20 -49.29
CA ASN A 968 37.86 -0.76 -49.11
C ASN A 968 37.30 -0.12 -50.39
N ASP A 969 36.22 -0.70 -50.89
CA ASP A 969 35.56 -0.34 -52.12
C ASP A 969 34.06 -0.08 -51.91
N VAL A 970 33.42 0.37 -52.98
CA VAL A 970 31.99 0.64 -53.04
C VAL A 970 31.34 -0.26 -54.07
N ALA A 971 30.30 -0.99 -53.66
CA ALA A 971 29.44 -1.75 -54.55
C ALA A 971 27.98 -1.29 -54.43
N LEU A 972 27.34 -1.04 -55.58
CA LEU A 972 25.99 -0.50 -55.66
C LEU A 972 25.15 -1.32 -56.62
N GLU A 973 23.95 -1.73 -56.20
CA GLU A 973 22.94 -2.35 -57.06
C GLU A 973 21.56 -1.72 -56.83
N ALA A 974 20.81 -1.49 -57.91
CA ALA A 974 19.45 -0.97 -57.81
C ALA A 974 18.58 -1.38 -59.00
N ASP A 975 17.32 -1.72 -58.74
CA ASP A 975 16.36 -2.06 -59.79
C ASP A 975 16.04 -0.87 -60.71
N THR A 976 15.93 0.34 -60.16
CA THR A 976 15.40 1.51 -60.89
C THR A 976 16.48 2.52 -61.29
N GLY A 977 17.49 2.78 -60.47
CA GLY A 977 18.52 3.79 -60.77
C GLY A 977 19.46 4.01 -59.60
N ILE A 978 20.65 4.55 -59.89
CA ILE A 978 21.67 4.90 -58.89
C ILE A 978 21.99 6.38 -59.06
N PHE A 979 21.81 7.15 -58.00
CA PHE A 979 22.12 8.58 -57.90
C PHE A 979 22.85 8.79 -56.57
N LEU A 980 24.17 8.86 -56.63
CA LEU A 980 25.03 8.83 -55.44
C LEU A 980 26.16 9.86 -55.54
N THR A 981 26.49 10.47 -54.41
CA THR A 981 27.57 11.44 -54.26
C THR A 981 28.56 10.96 -53.21
N GLU A 982 29.82 10.78 -53.59
CA GLU A 982 30.95 10.66 -52.66
C GLU A 982 31.33 12.07 -52.20
N THR A 983 31.36 12.29 -50.88
CA THR A 983 31.43 13.63 -50.28
C THR A 983 32.81 13.99 -49.74
N ASP A 984 33.70 13.01 -49.50
CA ASP A 984 35.08 13.26 -49.08
C ASP A 984 36.05 12.40 -49.89
N ARG A 985 37.08 13.04 -50.46
CA ARG A 985 38.14 12.40 -51.22
C ARG A 985 37.61 11.52 -52.37
N TYR A 986 38.21 10.35 -52.55
CA TYR A 986 38.04 9.49 -53.71
C TYR A 986 36.89 8.48 -53.53
N LEU A 987 36.18 8.22 -54.62
CA LEU A 987 35.29 7.07 -54.75
C LEU A 987 36.06 5.89 -55.34
N ARG A 988 36.31 4.85 -54.55
CA ARG A 988 36.91 3.59 -55.01
C ARG A 988 35.83 2.56 -55.30
N LEU A 989 35.45 2.42 -56.56
CA LEU A 989 34.29 1.66 -56.99
C LEU A 989 34.68 0.28 -57.56
N VAL A 990 33.98 -0.76 -57.12
CA VAL A 990 34.03 -2.10 -57.74
C VAL A 990 32.81 -2.36 -58.61
N LEU A 991 31.61 -1.96 -58.17
CA LEU A 991 30.37 -2.23 -58.89
C LEU A 991 29.39 -1.07 -58.77
N ALA A 992 28.79 -0.68 -59.88
CA ALA A 992 27.55 0.08 -59.88
C ALA A 992 26.63 -0.50 -60.95
N HIS A 993 25.52 -1.13 -60.57
CA HIS A 993 24.61 -1.83 -61.46
C HIS A 993 23.17 -1.32 -61.32
N SER A 994 22.58 -0.82 -62.40
CA SER A 994 21.16 -0.52 -62.47
C SER A 994 20.45 -1.32 -63.57
N ILE A 995 19.31 -1.91 -63.22
CA ILE A 995 18.53 -2.75 -64.13
C ILE A 995 17.67 -1.91 -65.08
N ALA A 996 16.84 -1.00 -64.56
CA ALA A 996 15.84 -0.30 -65.35
C ALA A 996 16.18 1.16 -65.70
N GLY A 997 17.14 1.78 -65.03
CA GLY A 997 17.40 3.21 -65.22
C GLY A 997 18.85 3.62 -65.20
N ASP A 998 19.05 4.88 -64.87
CA ASP A 998 20.31 5.59 -65.06
C ASP A 998 21.23 5.40 -63.85
N ILE A 999 22.53 5.46 -64.12
CA ILE A 999 23.56 5.58 -63.09
C ILE A 999 24.16 6.98 -63.21
N ARG A 1000 24.10 7.74 -62.11
CA ARG A 1000 24.85 8.97 -61.89
C ARG A 1000 25.70 8.80 -60.63
N LEU A 1001 27.01 8.91 -60.81
CA LEU A 1001 27.96 8.98 -59.70
C LEU A 1001 28.60 10.36 -59.72
N THR A 1002 28.58 11.01 -58.56
CA THR A 1002 29.24 12.28 -58.30
C THR A 1002 30.36 12.03 -57.30
N VAL A 1003 31.55 12.58 -57.54
CA VAL A 1003 32.58 12.78 -56.52
C VAL A 1003 32.66 14.29 -56.35
N ASP A 1004 32.37 14.78 -55.14
CA ASP A 1004 32.25 16.21 -54.86
C ASP A 1004 33.54 16.96 -55.21
N GLU A 1005 33.43 18.27 -55.45
CA GLU A 1005 34.55 19.08 -55.91
C GLU A 1005 34.81 20.22 -54.91
N THR A 1006 35.96 20.17 -54.22
CA THR A 1006 36.38 21.19 -53.25
C THR A 1006 37.71 21.85 -53.65
N ASP A 1007 38.39 22.55 -52.73
CA ASP A 1007 39.74 23.07 -52.98
C ASP A 1007 40.85 22.05 -52.65
N ALA A 1008 40.47 20.84 -52.22
CA ALA A 1008 41.36 19.69 -52.15
C ALA A 1008 41.68 19.17 -53.55
N LEU A 1009 42.61 18.20 -53.60
CA LEU A 1009 43.10 17.60 -54.85
C LEU A 1009 42.99 16.08 -54.77
N ASP A 1010 41.95 15.59 -54.09
CA ASP A 1010 41.80 14.19 -53.70
C ASP A 1010 40.46 13.57 -54.10
N GLU A 1011 39.64 14.33 -54.83
CA GLU A 1011 38.28 13.99 -55.20
C GLU A 1011 38.20 13.16 -56.48
N HIS A 1012 38.77 11.96 -56.41
CA HIS A 1012 39.00 11.08 -57.56
C HIS A 1012 37.92 10.02 -57.73
N LEU A 1013 37.75 9.52 -58.96
CA LEU A 1013 37.03 8.27 -59.22
C LEU A 1013 38.01 7.17 -59.64
N ASP A 1014 38.06 6.09 -58.86
CA ASP A 1014 38.84 4.89 -59.12
C ASP A 1014 37.92 3.70 -59.42
N LEU A 1015 37.92 3.21 -60.66
CA LEU A 1015 37.24 1.96 -61.02
C LEU A 1015 38.26 0.83 -61.07
N ILE A 1016 38.16 -0.11 -60.13
CA ILE A 1016 39.19 -1.12 -59.85
C ILE A 1016 39.11 -2.32 -60.80
N ASP A 1017 40.05 -3.26 -60.70
CA ASP A 1017 40.18 -4.40 -61.61
C ASP A 1017 39.10 -5.48 -61.37
N SER A 1018 38.82 -5.78 -60.11
CA SER A 1018 37.85 -6.74 -59.60
C SER A 1018 37.64 -6.53 -58.09
N GLY A 1019 36.69 -7.24 -57.51
CA GLY A 1019 36.48 -7.26 -56.06
C GLY A 1019 35.24 -8.06 -55.71
N ASP A 1020 34.65 -7.80 -54.55
CA ASP A 1020 33.49 -8.49 -54.04
C ASP A 1020 32.42 -7.48 -53.59
N ALA A 1021 31.15 -7.87 -53.62
CA ALA A 1021 30.02 -7.04 -53.18
C ALA A 1021 29.13 -7.85 -52.23
N ARG A 1022 28.95 -7.40 -50.98
CA ARG A 1022 28.07 -8.05 -50.01
C ARG A 1022 26.67 -7.47 -50.10
N PHE A 1023 25.78 -8.16 -50.80
CA PHE A 1023 24.36 -7.78 -50.94
C PHE A 1023 23.41 -8.76 -50.25
N ALA A 1024 23.94 -9.78 -49.59
CA ALA A 1024 23.17 -10.69 -48.75
C ALA A 1024 24.01 -11.15 -47.55
N GLU A 1025 23.30 -11.58 -46.53
CA GLU A 1025 23.85 -12.32 -45.41
C GLU A 1025 24.26 -13.76 -45.79
N GLY A 1026 25.17 -14.33 -45.01
CA GLY A 1026 25.51 -15.75 -45.04
C GLY A 1026 26.98 -16.07 -45.30
N GLU A 1027 27.25 -17.35 -45.53
CA GLU A 1027 28.62 -17.88 -45.68
C GLU A 1027 29.18 -17.62 -47.09
N GLU A 1028 30.40 -17.10 -47.13
CA GLU A 1028 31.17 -16.85 -48.35
C GLU A 1028 31.29 -18.10 -49.23
N GLY A 1029 30.98 -17.95 -50.51
CA GLY A 1029 31.02 -19.03 -51.49
C GLY A 1029 29.86 -20.04 -51.37
N VAL A 1030 28.93 -19.83 -50.44
CA VAL A 1030 27.70 -20.60 -50.28
C VAL A 1030 26.49 -19.79 -50.75
N THR A 1031 26.29 -18.60 -50.19
CA THR A 1031 25.22 -17.69 -50.61
C THR A 1031 25.71 -16.84 -51.80
N PRO A 1032 24.98 -16.80 -52.94
CA PRO A 1032 25.43 -16.15 -54.18
C PRO A 1032 25.82 -14.66 -54.06
N ASP A 1033 25.37 -13.96 -53.02
CA ASP A 1033 25.57 -12.53 -52.79
C ASP A 1033 26.25 -12.20 -51.43
N ALA A 1034 26.86 -13.18 -50.76
CA ALA A 1034 27.45 -13.02 -49.42
C ALA A 1034 28.96 -13.40 -49.30
N PRO A 1035 29.89 -12.79 -50.06
CA PRO A 1035 29.68 -11.74 -51.04
C PRO A 1035 29.65 -12.29 -52.48
N ARG A 1036 29.10 -11.49 -53.40
CA ARG A 1036 29.16 -11.70 -54.85
C ARG A 1036 30.54 -11.32 -55.38
N THR A 1037 31.21 -12.23 -56.09
CA THR A 1037 32.43 -11.89 -56.81
C THR A 1037 32.16 -11.07 -58.06
N VAL A 1038 32.90 -9.97 -58.22
CA VAL A 1038 32.88 -9.04 -59.36
C VAL A 1038 34.18 -9.19 -60.16
N PRO A 1039 34.22 -9.99 -61.24
CA PRO A 1039 35.46 -10.35 -61.93
C PRO A 1039 36.11 -9.22 -62.73
N ASN A 1040 35.36 -8.14 -62.94
CA ASN A 1040 35.73 -6.95 -63.70
C ASN A 1040 35.07 -5.77 -62.98
N GLY A 1041 35.84 -4.83 -62.42
CA GLY A 1041 35.23 -3.64 -61.81
C GLY A 1041 34.32 -2.94 -62.83
N GLN A 1042 33.04 -2.76 -62.51
CA GLN A 1042 32.00 -2.55 -63.53
C GLN A 1042 30.99 -1.47 -63.18
N ILE A 1043 30.70 -0.60 -64.14
CA ILE A 1043 29.53 0.30 -64.11
C ILE A 1043 28.56 -0.15 -65.21
N PHE A 1044 27.39 -0.64 -64.84
CA PHE A 1044 26.45 -1.32 -65.72
C PHE A 1044 25.02 -0.78 -65.64
N ALA A 1045 24.60 -0.02 -66.64
CA ALA A 1045 23.21 0.41 -66.82
C ALA A 1045 22.54 -0.42 -67.92
N GLU A 1046 21.69 -1.38 -67.53
CA GLU A 1046 21.04 -2.32 -68.45
C GLU A 1046 20.07 -1.65 -69.43
N ALA A 1047 19.36 -0.62 -68.97
CA ALA A 1047 18.39 0.12 -69.78
C ALA A 1047 18.66 1.63 -69.86
N GLY A 1048 19.49 2.17 -68.96
CA GLY A 1048 19.77 3.60 -68.85
C GLY A 1048 21.11 4.06 -69.44
N LYS A 1049 21.49 5.27 -69.05
CA LYS A 1049 22.80 5.89 -69.31
C LYS A 1049 23.67 5.89 -68.06
N VAL A 1050 24.97 6.07 -68.27
CA VAL A 1050 25.97 6.31 -67.20
C VAL A 1050 26.45 7.75 -67.30
N THR A 1051 26.40 8.48 -66.19
CA THR A 1051 26.94 9.84 -66.04
C THR A 1051 27.91 9.87 -64.86
N LEU A 1052 29.16 10.25 -65.11
CA LEU A 1052 30.19 10.39 -64.08
C LEU A 1052 30.56 11.86 -63.95
N HIS A 1053 30.36 12.43 -62.77
CA HIS A 1053 30.76 13.78 -62.39
C HIS A 1053 31.87 13.67 -61.37
N VAL A 1054 33.11 13.96 -61.74
CA VAL A 1054 34.26 13.72 -60.87
C VAL A 1054 34.96 15.05 -60.62
N GLY A 1055 35.21 15.37 -59.35
CA GLY A 1055 35.94 16.56 -58.94
C GLY A 1055 37.32 16.62 -59.60
N ASP A 1056 38.18 15.65 -59.36
CA ASP A 1056 39.55 15.64 -59.90
C ASP A 1056 39.77 14.57 -60.98
N ASP A 1057 40.42 13.46 -60.63
CA ASP A 1057 40.98 12.48 -61.55
C ASP A 1057 40.04 11.30 -61.75
N VAL A 1058 40.01 10.78 -62.98
CA VAL A 1058 39.30 9.54 -63.32
C VAL A 1058 40.33 8.47 -63.65
N ARG A 1059 40.38 7.37 -62.90
CA ARG A 1059 41.30 6.26 -63.12
C ARG A 1059 40.52 4.96 -63.25
N LEU A 1060 40.62 4.31 -64.40
CA LEU A 1060 40.01 3.00 -64.64
C LEU A 1060 41.11 1.96 -64.84
N ASP A 1061 40.91 0.76 -64.30
CA ASP A 1061 41.81 -0.36 -64.55
C ASP A 1061 41.69 -0.94 -65.97
N ALA A 1062 42.69 -1.69 -66.43
CA ALA A 1062 42.63 -2.42 -67.70
C ALA A 1062 41.61 -3.57 -67.72
N ASN A 1063 41.23 -4.12 -66.57
CA ASN A 1063 40.21 -5.16 -66.43
C ASN A 1063 38.80 -4.58 -66.18
N SER A 1064 38.67 -3.28 -65.94
CA SER A 1064 37.38 -2.66 -65.64
C SER A 1064 36.48 -2.50 -66.88
N GLU A 1065 35.17 -2.30 -66.68
CA GLU A 1065 34.19 -2.11 -67.74
C GLU A 1065 33.11 -1.05 -67.42
N ILE A 1066 32.69 -0.27 -68.42
CA ILE A 1066 31.52 0.62 -68.34
C ILE A 1066 30.57 0.28 -69.49
N LEU A 1067 29.39 -0.22 -69.16
CA LEU A 1067 28.40 -0.74 -70.09
C LEU A 1067 27.08 -0.01 -69.90
N ALA A 1068 26.59 0.68 -70.93
CA ALA A 1068 25.34 1.41 -70.86
C ALA A 1068 24.49 1.20 -72.12
N ALA A 1069 23.20 0.91 -71.95
CA ALA A 1069 22.28 0.77 -73.09
C ALA A 1069 22.09 2.07 -73.87
N LEU A 1070 22.27 3.23 -73.23
CA LEU A 1070 22.14 4.55 -73.84
C LEU A 1070 23.51 5.21 -74.04
N SER A 1071 23.87 6.22 -73.23
CA SER A 1071 25.13 6.96 -73.32
C SER A 1071 26.06 6.68 -72.13
N ILE A 1072 27.34 7.00 -72.32
CA ILE A 1072 28.34 7.10 -71.25
C ILE A 1072 28.91 8.51 -71.35
N ASP A 1073 28.67 9.33 -70.34
CA ASP A 1073 29.14 10.72 -70.25
C ASP A 1073 30.07 10.84 -69.03
N ILE A 1074 31.33 11.28 -69.24
CA ILE A 1074 32.35 11.39 -68.18
C ILE A 1074 32.85 12.84 -68.14
N TYR A 1075 32.69 13.47 -67.00
CA TYR A 1075 33.14 14.82 -66.69
C TYR A 1075 34.15 14.72 -65.54
N GLY A 1076 35.35 15.25 -65.74
CA GLY A 1076 36.34 15.45 -64.68
C GLY A 1076 36.56 16.95 -64.52
N ASP A 1077 37.08 17.39 -63.38
CA ASP A 1077 37.08 18.82 -63.02
C ASP A 1077 35.63 19.36 -62.99
N TYR A 1078 34.72 18.53 -62.48
CA TYR A 1078 33.28 18.82 -62.46
C TYR A 1078 32.95 19.73 -61.28
N GLY A 1079 33.01 21.03 -61.52
CA GLY A 1079 32.75 22.06 -60.52
C GLY A 1079 33.84 23.12 -60.55
N ASN A 1080 35.09 22.70 -60.77
CA ASN A 1080 36.30 23.53 -60.87
C ASN A 1080 36.37 24.47 -59.66
N ALA A 1081 36.34 23.90 -58.45
CA ALA A 1081 36.47 24.62 -57.19
C ALA A 1081 37.93 24.97 -56.87
N ASP A 1082 38.89 24.40 -57.62
CA ASP A 1082 40.34 24.56 -57.52
C ASP A 1082 41.03 25.13 -58.80
N PRO A 1083 40.73 26.38 -59.25
CA PRO A 1083 40.88 26.84 -60.65
C PRO A 1083 42.24 26.73 -61.37
N ASP A 1084 43.32 26.40 -60.66
CA ASP A 1084 44.67 26.19 -61.21
C ASP A 1084 45.03 24.70 -61.40
N TYR A 1085 44.16 23.80 -60.93
CA TYR A 1085 44.22 22.36 -61.10
C TYR A 1085 43.07 21.90 -62.02
N GLY A 1086 42.99 20.61 -62.30
CA GLY A 1086 42.07 20.07 -63.30
C GLY A 1086 42.35 18.59 -63.54
N THR A 1087 41.50 17.95 -64.34
CA THR A 1087 41.44 16.48 -64.37
C THR A 1087 42.50 15.78 -65.22
N ASN A 1088 43.05 14.67 -64.69
CA ASN A 1088 43.67 13.61 -65.48
C ASN A 1088 42.71 12.42 -65.62
N MET A 1089 42.38 12.06 -66.86
CA MET A 1089 41.54 10.90 -67.17
C MET A 1089 42.36 9.73 -67.73
N PHE A 1090 42.55 8.69 -66.93
CA PHE A 1090 43.17 7.41 -67.31
C PHE A 1090 42.09 6.37 -67.63
N ILE A 1091 41.50 6.49 -68.81
CA ILE A 1091 40.42 5.59 -69.28
C ILE A 1091 41.03 4.31 -69.89
N ARG A 1092 40.84 3.18 -69.22
CA ARG A 1092 41.25 1.84 -69.67
C ARG A 1092 40.05 0.88 -69.64
N GLY A 1093 40.27 -0.40 -69.93
CA GLY A 1093 39.20 -1.39 -69.89
C GLY A 1093 38.23 -1.34 -71.07
N ARG A 1094 37.00 -1.79 -70.86
CA ARG A 1094 35.95 -1.91 -71.89
C ARG A 1094 34.82 -0.91 -71.67
N LEU A 1095 34.67 0.06 -72.57
CA LEU A 1095 33.56 1.01 -72.55
C LEU A 1095 32.62 0.78 -73.75
N ILE A 1096 31.33 0.56 -73.49
CA ILE A 1096 30.30 0.33 -74.53
C ILE A 1096 29.06 1.17 -74.22
N ALA A 1097 28.91 2.29 -74.93
CA ALA A 1097 27.64 3.00 -75.04
C ALA A 1097 26.77 2.36 -76.14
N GLY A 1098 25.44 2.40 -76.00
CA GLY A 1098 24.55 1.67 -76.90
C GLY A 1098 24.70 0.15 -76.79
N ALA A 1099 25.00 -0.34 -75.58
CA ALA A 1099 25.25 -1.75 -75.32
C ALA A 1099 24.01 -2.60 -75.59
N VAL A 1100 24.20 -3.76 -76.25
CA VAL A 1100 23.17 -4.82 -76.28
C VAL A 1100 23.47 -5.74 -75.11
N VAL A 1101 22.63 -5.65 -74.08
CA VAL A 1101 22.82 -6.31 -72.80
C VAL A 1101 21.95 -7.57 -72.70
N THR A 1102 22.41 -8.55 -71.94
CA THR A 1102 21.53 -9.64 -71.48
C THR A 1102 20.97 -9.20 -70.14
N SER A 1103 19.66 -8.97 -70.06
CA SER A 1103 19.06 -8.38 -68.85
C SER A 1103 19.03 -9.35 -67.68
N GLY A 1104 19.21 -8.82 -66.47
CA GLY A 1104 19.09 -9.54 -65.19
C GLY A 1104 20.29 -10.42 -64.83
N THR A 1105 21.48 -10.11 -65.34
CA THR A 1105 22.71 -10.83 -64.96
C THR A 1105 23.41 -10.11 -63.80
N PRO A 1106 23.77 -10.80 -62.70
CA PRO A 1106 24.41 -10.19 -61.52
C PRO A 1106 25.73 -9.46 -61.79
N VAL A 1107 26.41 -9.82 -62.88
CA VAL A 1107 27.51 -9.05 -63.47
C VAL A 1107 27.27 -8.99 -64.97
N GLY A 1108 27.26 -7.78 -65.53
CA GLY A 1108 26.87 -7.50 -66.90
C GLY A 1108 27.79 -8.09 -67.95
N THR A 1109 27.19 -8.64 -69.01
CA THR A 1109 27.89 -8.93 -70.26
C THR A 1109 27.21 -8.21 -71.42
N ALA A 1110 27.99 -7.50 -72.23
CA ALA A 1110 27.45 -6.75 -73.36
C ALA A 1110 28.25 -6.95 -74.65
N ALA A 1111 27.52 -6.93 -75.77
CA ALA A 1111 28.10 -6.86 -77.11
C ALA A 1111 27.86 -5.47 -77.71
N ARG A 1112 28.73 -5.06 -78.64
CA ARG A 1112 28.50 -3.84 -79.41
C ARG A 1112 27.25 -3.97 -80.28
N SER A 1113 26.38 -2.96 -80.24
CA SER A 1113 25.34 -2.73 -81.24
C SER A 1113 25.94 -2.81 -82.65
N SER A 1114 25.28 -3.55 -83.57
CA SER A 1114 25.77 -3.79 -84.93
C SER A 1114 25.36 -2.68 -85.94
N ALA A 1115 24.98 -1.50 -85.44
CA ALA A 1115 24.54 -0.36 -86.24
C ALA A 1115 25.58 0.76 -86.31
#